data_AF-A0A1Q6QUD9-F1
#
_entry.id   AF-A0A1Q6QUD9-F1
#
_cell.length_a   1.000
_cell.length_b   1.000
_cell.length_c   1.000
_cell.angle_alpha   90.00
_cell.angle_beta   90.00
_cell.angle_gamma   90.00
#
_symmetry.space_group_name_H-M   'P 1'
#
loop_
_entity.id
_entity.type
_entity.pdbx_description
1 polymer ?
#
loop_
_entity_poly.entity_id
_entity_poly.type
_entity_poly.pdbx_seq_one_letter_code
_entity_poly.pdbx_strand_id
1 'polypeptide(L)'
;MKKKRLLFLFIIISFIIFPNIALAETGQCGVLRYDITDLSIRDDKITLKGWAFVTCTHNYRNYDGRKGKSDSNITKTGGDQRIKIRAIDKNVAQLDVKEVNGGTIDGINYNFYCQQYYFYKQKSECENSYIGEFLSEAKKLGWNNKCENGKKNSQCLYQDIGFSVTFNTSDWGTEDGEEIKFQIAVHNADYTQKYSQEYTGWETISLNSAVAAQNDSSNIKITENTRANKLKVLIPEGILRDVSGNYVIEDVNGNKGSCNEINKGYSYCNPYAWSTAAQYTEDQDNVYTIADYPGGNGTANGFKNGYKKSSIDGFKVLNSTTHSPGEYVVYVNSTYTLTGTQNNYSMIRYPGDEKKQMVVYASWVKPQGEFAIKVYNDKKCKPSNPNIKAACNSTSDSFKSTCEELTVNVKDNNNEIKSKANVKIEQSGIISTILTPTKTYAGGGFKFGIIYYNTIKWTLGNQLKGNKEDITEAMKNKLVSIDEFKNKFAIKSAQFGNETIPDNYFTQNIQCQESGNFTDGETLTTMCIVYLPNSVLEEYTGKVNYRTDKNNQGLNNKYHTPLNWDTSKKYEIIATITGMDRLKESSVKNDSKDKNKSWTGTWEYKLNGANDNCSLNLYPLYSTPSKDKGSNKYVFIYRPIDITNPFPSRNPGMNWYDWYNRKIPNNKERLANSYSNDKLQYSTTLDGLSTKEIKQYNKDELKHGGYFDWKTMNGDKSTFIDKYFDTIKRENIIKE
;
A
#
# COMPACT_ATOMS: atom_id res chain seq x y z
N MET A 1 -46.18 -91.22 -48.97
CA MET A 1 -45.30 -90.58 -47.96
C MET A 1 -45.77 -89.16 -47.69
N LYS A 2 -45.99 -88.86 -46.40
CA LYS A 2 -46.01 -87.56 -45.70
C LYS A 2 -46.72 -86.34 -46.36
N LYS A 3 -47.92 -86.07 -45.84
CA LYS A 3 -48.52 -84.73 -45.72
C LYS A 3 -47.50 -83.76 -45.09
N LYS A 4 -47.34 -82.56 -45.66
CA LYS A 4 -46.95 -81.36 -44.91
C LYS A 4 -47.95 -80.25 -45.18
N ARG A 5 -48.80 -80.02 -44.18
CA ARG A 5 -49.42 -78.72 -43.91
C ARG A 5 -48.28 -77.74 -43.62
N LEU A 6 -48.28 -76.55 -44.22
CA LEU A 6 -47.68 -75.39 -43.57
C LEU A 6 -48.79 -74.37 -43.33
N LEU A 7 -48.89 -74.05 -42.05
CA LEU A 7 -49.90 -73.26 -41.38
C LEU A 7 -49.52 -71.78 -41.55
N PHE A 8 -50.39 -70.98 -42.15
CA PHE A 8 -50.32 -69.53 -42.03
C PHE A 8 -50.64 -69.17 -40.57
N LEU A 9 -49.61 -68.85 -39.78
CA LEU A 9 -49.80 -68.32 -38.44
C LEU A 9 -49.66 -66.79 -38.50
N PHE A 10 -50.81 -66.11 -38.56
CA PHE A 10 -50.92 -64.70 -38.19
C PHE A 10 -50.60 -64.59 -36.70
N ILE A 11 -49.41 -64.09 -36.35
CA ILE A 11 -49.13 -63.64 -34.98
C ILE A 11 -49.64 -62.19 -34.89
N ILE A 12 -50.80 -62.03 -34.26
CA ILE A 12 -51.24 -60.75 -33.71
C ILE A 12 -50.27 -60.44 -32.56
N ILE A 13 -49.22 -59.67 -32.83
CA ILE A 13 -48.43 -59.02 -31.78
C ILE A 13 -49.17 -57.75 -31.41
N SER A 14 -49.93 -57.81 -30.32
CA SER A 14 -50.38 -56.63 -29.59
C SER A 14 -49.15 -55.85 -29.10
N PHE A 15 -48.66 -54.93 -29.93
CA PHE A 15 -47.74 -53.90 -29.48
C PHE A 15 -48.50 -52.97 -28.55
N ILE A 16 -48.36 -53.22 -27.25
CA ILE A 16 -48.63 -52.24 -26.20
C ILE A 16 -47.62 -51.13 -26.41
N ILE A 17 -47.99 -50.14 -27.21
CA ILE A 17 -47.26 -48.89 -27.35
C ILE A 17 -47.53 -48.11 -26.06
N PHE A 18 -46.58 -48.15 -25.13
CA PHE A 18 -46.55 -47.26 -23.98
C PHE A 18 -46.52 -45.82 -24.52
N PRO A 19 -47.55 -44.99 -24.26
CA PRO A 19 -47.49 -43.59 -24.62
C PRO A 19 -46.49 -42.89 -23.71
N ASN A 20 -45.56 -42.17 -24.33
CA ASN A 20 -44.44 -41.54 -23.66
C ASN A 20 -44.91 -40.54 -22.60
N ILE A 21 -44.36 -40.81 -21.42
CA ILE A 21 -44.55 -40.22 -20.10
C ILE A 21 -43.95 -38.81 -20.07
N ALA A 22 -44.57 -37.88 -19.34
CA ALA A 22 -43.94 -36.62 -19.00
C ALA A 22 -43.29 -36.74 -17.59
N LEU A 23 -42.07 -36.19 -17.45
CA LEU A 23 -41.01 -36.42 -16.42
C LEU A 23 -40.61 -35.12 -15.61
N ALA A 24 -40.27 -35.16 -14.30
CA ALA A 24 -39.82 -33.93 -13.58
C ALA A 24 -38.49 -33.64 -14.22
N GLU A 25 -38.23 -32.38 -14.52
CA GLU A 25 -37.01 -31.96 -15.22
C GLU A 25 -36.52 -33.07 -16.17
N THR A 26 -37.15 -33.21 -17.33
CA THR A 26 -36.43 -33.80 -18.46
C THR A 26 -35.39 -32.79 -18.97
N GLY A 27 -34.50 -32.33 -18.10
CA GLY A 27 -33.58 -31.22 -18.32
C GLY A 27 -32.35 -31.32 -17.42
N GLN A 28 -31.28 -30.60 -17.77
CA GLN A 28 -29.91 -30.81 -17.28
C GLN A 28 -29.79 -30.72 -15.74
N CYS A 29 -29.93 -31.84 -15.04
CA CYS A 29 -29.64 -31.95 -13.61
C CYS A 29 -28.14 -31.76 -13.35
N GLY A 30 -27.80 -31.22 -12.17
CA GLY A 30 -26.40 -30.94 -11.81
C GLY A 30 -25.84 -29.67 -12.45
N VAL A 31 -26.70 -28.81 -13.04
CA VAL A 31 -26.29 -27.54 -13.65
C VAL A 31 -26.34 -26.41 -12.64
N LEU A 32 -25.27 -25.61 -12.62
CA LEU A 32 -25.17 -24.41 -11.82
C LEU A 32 -26.12 -23.33 -12.34
N ARG A 33 -26.91 -22.76 -11.42
CA ARG A 33 -27.77 -21.59 -11.63
C ARG A 33 -27.33 -20.49 -10.71
N TYR A 34 -27.29 -19.27 -11.21
CA TYR A 34 -26.99 -18.11 -10.40
C TYR A 34 -27.56 -16.84 -11.07
N ASP A 35 -27.70 -15.79 -10.26
CA ASP A 35 -27.83 -14.43 -10.76
C ASP A 35 -27.11 -13.48 -9.80
N ILE A 36 -26.46 -12.45 -10.37
CA ILE A 36 -25.87 -11.36 -9.59
C ILE A 36 -26.96 -10.30 -9.44
N THR A 37 -27.40 -10.04 -8.21
CA THR A 37 -28.50 -9.11 -7.95
C THR A 37 -28.02 -7.71 -7.56
N ASP A 38 -26.78 -7.61 -7.07
CA ASP A 38 -26.12 -6.35 -6.72
C ASP A 38 -24.60 -6.43 -6.94
N LEU A 39 -24.04 -5.33 -7.44
CA LEU A 39 -22.61 -5.13 -7.64
C LEU A 39 -22.22 -3.76 -7.11
N SER A 40 -21.33 -3.75 -6.13
CA SER A 40 -20.77 -2.54 -5.54
C SER A 40 -19.25 -2.56 -5.66
N ILE A 41 -18.69 -1.49 -6.22
CA ILE A 41 -17.27 -1.27 -6.41
C ILE A 41 -16.91 0.05 -5.72
N ARG A 42 -16.12 -0.06 -4.65
CA ARG A 42 -15.68 1.08 -3.83
C ARG A 42 -14.21 0.92 -3.53
N ASP A 43 -13.44 1.97 -3.82
CA ASP A 43 -11.99 1.98 -3.62
C ASP A 43 -11.32 0.76 -4.29
N ASP A 44 -10.61 -0.08 -3.54
CA ASP A 44 -9.99 -1.32 -4.01
C ASP A 44 -10.87 -2.56 -3.84
N LYS A 45 -12.13 -2.39 -3.42
CA LYS A 45 -13.06 -3.49 -3.12
C LYS A 45 -14.13 -3.66 -4.18
N ILE A 46 -14.40 -4.92 -4.50
CA ILE A 46 -15.53 -5.35 -5.30
C ILE A 46 -16.39 -6.32 -4.50
N THR A 47 -17.69 -6.02 -4.39
CA THR A 47 -18.66 -6.85 -3.70
C THR A 47 -19.73 -7.34 -4.67
N LEU A 48 -19.86 -8.66 -4.75
CA LEU A 48 -20.87 -9.36 -5.55
C LEU A 48 -21.91 -9.96 -4.60
N LYS A 49 -23.19 -9.63 -4.81
CA LYS A 49 -24.31 -10.27 -4.11
C LYS A 49 -25.25 -10.92 -5.10
N GLY A 50 -25.87 -12.01 -4.68
CA GLY A 50 -26.74 -12.76 -5.56
C GLY A 50 -27.29 -14.01 -4.90
N TRP A 51 -27.76 -14.92 -5.74
CA TRP A 51 -28.12 -16.27 -5.35
C TRP A 51 -27.50 -17.27 -6.32
N ALA A 52 -27.21 -18.48 -5.85
CA ALA A 52 -26.72 -19.57 -6.68
C ALA A 52 -27.12 -20.93 -6.10
N PHE A 53 -27.48 -21.89 -6.97
CA PHE A 53 -27.88 -23.24 -6.59
C PHE A 53 -27.61 -24.24 -7.73
N VAL A 54 -27.77 -25.53 -7.45
CA VAL A 54 -27.59 -26.58 -8.45
C VAL A 54 -28.92 -27.29 -8.71
N THR A 55 -29.30 -27.43 -9.98
CA THR A 55 -30.58 -28.07 -10.36
C THR A 55 -30.62 -29.54 -9.95
N CYS A 56 -31.83 -30.03 -9.65
CA CYS A 56 -32.07 -31.39 -9.17
C CYS A 56 -31.25 -31.77 -7.93
N THR A 57 -30.96 -30.81 -7.04
CA THR A 57 -30.29 -31.07 -5.77
C THR A 57 -31.00 -30.41 -4.59
N HIS A 58 -30.86 -30.99 -3.40
CA HIS A 58 -31.26 -30.34 -2.15
C HIS A 58 -30.17 -29.34 -1.73
N ASN A 59 -30.49 -28.05 -1.85
CA ASN A 59 -29.60 -26.96 -1.40
C ASN A 59 -29.86 -26.56 0.05
N TYR A 60 -30.97 -27.00 0.63
CA TYR A 60 -31.33 -26.69 2.00
C TYR A 60 -30.50 -27.48 3.02
N ARG A 61 -30.02 -26.79 4.06
CA ARG A 61 -29.51 -27.42 5.27
C ARG A 61 -30.67 -28.09 6.02
N ASN A 62 -31.13 -29.28 5.56
CA ASN A 62 -31.52 -30.48 6.33
C ASN A 62 -32.75 -31.34 5.89
N TYR A 63 -32.60 -32.61 5.45
CA TYR A 63 -33.70 -33.58 5.15
C TYR A 63 -33.31 -35.08 5.34
N ASP A 64 -34.13 -35.93 6.02
CA ASP A 64 -33.99 -37.41 6.10
C ASP A 64 -35.24 -38.11 5.52
N GLY A 65 -35.14 -38.58 4.28
CA GLY A 65 -36.25 -39.12 3.47
C GLY A 65 -36.45 -40.64 3.50
N ARG A 66 -36.16 -41.33 4.60
CA ARG A 66 -36.31 -42.80 4.68
C ARG A 66 -37.77 -43.29 4.80
N LYS A 67 -38.04 -44.45 4.21
CA LYS A 67 -39.37 -45.07 4.06
C LYS A 67 -39.97 -45.48 5.43
N GLY A 68 -41.11 -44.89 5.81
CA GLY A 68 -41.89 -45.29 6.99
C GLY A 68 -41.97 -44.25 8.14
N LYS A 69 -41.32 -43.09 8.02
CA LYS A 69 -41.59 -41.93 8.89
C LYS A 69 -42.50 -40.93 8.15
N SER A 70 -43.43 -40.31 8.85
CA SER A 70 -44.24 -39.22 8.28
C SER A 70 -43.34 -38.03 7.94
N ASP A 71 -43.63 -37.34 6.84
CA ASP A 71 -42.95 -36.09 6.46
C ASP A 71 -43.03 -34.98 7.54
N SER A 72 -43.86 -35.17 8.57
CA SER A 72 -44.08 -34.24 9.69
C SER A 72 -42.97 -34.17 10.75
N ASN A 73 -41.92 -35.00 10.67
CA ASN A 73 -40.80 -35.01 11.63
C ASN A 73 -39.44 -34.71 10.97
N ILE A 74 -39.35 -33.57 10.28
CA ILE A 74 -38.11 -33.00 9.72
C ILE A 74 -37.09 -32.83 10.87
N THR A 75 -36.06 -33.68 10.91
CA THR A 75 -34.90 -33.53 11.82
C THR A 75 -33.69 -33.01 11.03
N LYS A 76 -32.98 -32.06 11.65
CA LYS A 76 -32.16 -31.03 11.00
C LYS A 76 -30.69 -31.51 10.70
N THR A 77 -30.41 -32.26 9.61
CA THR A 77 -29.12 -32.53 8.82
C THR A 77 -28.98 -32.34 7.26
N GLY A 78 -28.12 -31.49 6.62
CA GLY A 78 -27.46 -31.86 5.33
C GLY A 78 -27.14 -30.95 4.11
N GLY A 79 -27.83 -29.87 3.71
CA GLY A 79 -27.57 -29.22 2.39
C GLY A 79 -26.19 -28.63 2.14
N ASP A 80 -25.51 -28.15 3.19
CA ASP A 80 -24.15 -27.56 3.13
C ASP A 80 -23.93 -26.65 1.90
N GLN A 81 -24.92 -25.81 1.56
CA GLN A 81 -24.81 -24.95 0.38
C GLN A 81 -23.63 -23.99 0.57
N ARG A 82 -22.61 -24.14 -0.26
CA ARG A 82 -21.41 -23.30 -0.24
C ARG A 82 -21.19 -22.72 -1.64
N ILE A 83 -21.09 -21.40 -1.72
CA ILE A 83 -20.85 -20.66 -2.96
C ILE A 83 -19.40 -20.22 -2.97
N LYS A 84 -18.68 -20.62 -4.02
CA LYS A 84 -17.28 -20.29 -4.23
C LYS A 84 -17.16 -19.37 -5.43
N ILE A 85 -16.48 -18.24 -5.26
CA ILE A 85 -16.19 -17.30 -6.35
C ILE A 85 -14.68 -17.06 -6.39
N ARG A 86 -14.09 -17.13 -7.57
CA ARG A 86 -12.67 -16.82 -7.79
C ARG A 86 -12.50 -15.67 -8.78
N ALA A 87 -11.46 -14.88 -8.56
CA ALA A 87 -10.94 -13.91 -9.50
C ALA A 87 -9.79 -14.56 -10.29
N ILE A 88 -9.79 -14.40 -11.62
CA ILE A 88 -8.77 -14.93 -12.52
C ILE A 88 -8.26 -13.85 -13.46
N ASP A 89 -6.98 -13.90 -13.82
CA ASP A 89 -6.39 -13.02 -14.84
C ASP A 89 -6.68 -13.52 -16.27
N LYS A 90 -6.14 -12.83 -17.29
CA LYS A 90 -6.28 -13.21 -18.70
C LYS A 90 -5.70 -14.58 -19.05
N ASN A 91 -4.75 -15.07 -18.25
CA ASN A 91 -4.10 -16.37 -18.41
C ASN A 91 -4.81 -17.48 -17.61
N VAL A 92 -5.97 -17.18 -17.00
CA VAL A 92 -6.75 -18.09 -16.15
C VAL A 92 -6.00 -18.45 -14.85
N ALA A 93 -4.98 -17.68 -14.46
CA ALA A 93 -4.33 -17.82 -13.17
C ALA A 93 -5.24 -17.28 -12.06
N GLN A 94 -5.40 -18.05 -10.98
CA GLN A 94 -6.21 -17.66 -9.84
C GLN A 94 -5.51 -16.59 -9.01
N LEU A 95 -6.15 -15.44 -8.85
CA LEU A 95 -5.65 -14.32 -8.04
C LEU A 95 -6.17 -14.38 -6.60
N ASP A 96 -7.46 -14.68 -6.42
CA ASP A 96 -8.12 -14.80 -5.12
C ASP A 96 -9.33 -15.72 -5.26
N VAL A 97 -9.73 -16.35 -4.15
CA VAL A 97 -10.91 -17.19 -4.06
C VAL A 97 -11.59 -16.97 -2.72
N LYS A 98 -12.90 -16.79 -2.76
CA LYS A 98 -13.75 -16.64 -1.58
C LYS A 98 -14.81 -17.72 -1.59
N GLU A 99 -15.11 -18.21 -0.40
CA GLU A 99 -16.14 -19.22 -0.17
C GLU A 99 -17.04 -18.73 0.95
N VAL A 100 -18.34 -18.83 0.73
CA VAL A 100 -19.36 -18.42 1.71
C VAL A 100 -20.42 -19.50 1.83
N ASN A 101 -20.95 -19.67 3.04
CA ASN A 101 -22.15 -20.45 3.22
C ASN A 101 -23.33 -19.69 2.62
N GLY A 102 -24.18 -20.40 1.89
CA GLY A 102 -25.39 -19.83 1.38
C GLY A 102 -26.39 -19.53 2.50
N GLY A 103 -27.23 -18.52 2.31
CA GLY A 103 -28.17 -18.07 3.34
C GLY A 103 -28.95 -16.80 2.97
N THR A 104 -29.51 -16.16 3.99
CA THR A 104 -30.19 -14.86 3.87
C THR A 104 -29.17 -13.73 3.71
N ILE A 105 -29.36 -12.87 2.71
CA ILE A 105 -28.47 -11.73 2.43
C ILE A 105 -29.29 -10.45 2.48
N ASP A 106 -28.86 -9.44 3.25
CA ASP A 106 -29.57 -8.17 3.43
C ASP A 106 -31.06 -8.33 3.81
N GLY A 107 -31.38 -9.36 4.60
CA GLY A 107 -32.76 -9.70 4.97
C GLY A 107 -33.57 -10.42 3.88
N ILE A 108 -32.98 -10.68 2.71
CA ILE A 108 -33.59 -11.38 1.59
C ILE A 108 -33.32 -12.88 1.70
N ASN A 109 -34.39 -13.65 1.93
CA ASN A 109 -34.37 -15.11 1.94
C ASN A 109 -34.85 -15.66 0.59
N TYR A 110 -33.92 -16.05 -0.27
CA TYR A 110 -34.22 -16.68 -1.55
C TYR A 110 -34.68 -18.12 -1.35
N ASN A 111 -35.92 -18.43 -1.74
CA ASN A 111 -36.47 -19.79 -1.73
C ASN A 111 -37.26 -20.02 -3.02
N PHE A 112 -36.80 -20.96 -3.84
CA PHE A 112 -37.37 -21.18 -5.17
C PHE A 112 -38.20 -22.46 -5.28
N TYR A 113 -38.60 -23.05 -4.15
CA TYR A 113 -39.35 -24.31 -4.15
C TYR A 113 -40.63 -24.22 -4.98
N CYS A 114 -41.54 -23.31 -4.63
CA CYS A 114 -42.84 -23.18 -5.29
C CYS A 114 -42.73 -22.78 -6.78
N GLN A 115 -41.67 -22.06 -7.14
CA GLN A 115 -41.40 -21.64 -8.50
C GLN A 115 -40.87 -22.79 -9.35
N GLN A 116 -40.15 -23.74 -8.74
CA GLN A 116 -39.64 -24.95 -9.39
C GLN A 116 -40.55 -26.17 -9.20
N TYR A 117 -41.62 -26.02 -8.41
CA TYR A 117 -42.50 -27.12 -8.04
C TYR A 117 -43.39 -27.52 -9.23
N TYR A 118 -43.41 -28.82 -9.53
CA TYR A 118 -44.31 -29.37 -10.53
C TYR A 118 -45.73 -29.45 -9.93
N PHE A 119 -46.72 -28.74 -10.46
CA PHE A 119 -48.08 -28.72 -9.87
C PHE A 119 -48.94 -29.89 -10.34
N TYR A 120 -49.60 -30.55 -9.39
CA TYR A 120 -50.54 -31.65 -9.61
C TYR A 120 -51.96 -31.16 -9.89
N LYS A 121 -52.50 -30.27 -9.05
CA LYS A 121 -53.89 -29.79 -9.12
C LYS A 121 -54.06 -28.29 -8.93
N GLN A 122 -53.23 -27.64 -8.12
CA GLN A 122 -53.42 -26.22 -7.82
C GLN A 122 -52.12 -25.56 -7.38
N LYS A 123 -51.98 -24.25 -7.66
CA LYS A 123 -50.78 -23.47 -7.30
C LYS A 123 -50.49 -23.43 -5.80
N SER A 124 -51.52 -23.51 -4.94
CA SER A 124 -51.33 -23.47 -3.49
C SER A 124 -50.81 -24.78 -2.90
N GLU A 125 -50.77 -25.88 -3.67
CA GLU A 125 -50.32 -27.16 -3.12
C GLU A 125 -48.83 -27.19 -2.77
N CYS A 126 -48.01 -26.32 -3.37
CA CYS A 126 -46.58 -26.25 -3.07
C CYS A 126 -46.32 -25.80 -1.63
N GLU A 127 -47.17 -24.97 -1.05
CA GLU A 127 -47.00 -24.48 0.33
C GLU A 127 -47.07 -25.64 1.34
N ASN A 128 -48.05 -26.54 1.15
CA ASN A 128 -48.22 -27.74 1.98
C ASN A 128 -47.21 -28.83 1.59
N SER A 129 -46.93 -28.98 0.29
CA SER A 129 -45.97 -29.99 -0.19
C SER A 129 -44.56 -29.70 0.29
N TYR A 130 -44.21 -28.44 0.58
CA TYR A 130 -42.92 -28.07 1.17
C TYR A 130 -42.64 -28.83 2.47
N ILE A 131 -43.65 -28.98 3.33
CA ILE A 131 -43.56 -29.76 4.58
C ILE A 131 -43.92 -31.24 4.39
N GLY A 132 -43.97 -31.70 3.13
CA GLY A 132 -44.31 -33.06 2.70
C GLY A 132 -45.79 -33.42 2.78
N GLU A 133 -46.66 -32.43 2.91
CA GLU A 133 -48.11 -32.63 2.86
C GLU A 133 -48.64 -32.54 1.44
N PHE A 134 -48.45 -33.64 0.69
CA PHE A 134 -49.01 -33.79 -0.65
C PHE A 134 -50.50 -34.18 -0.61
N LEU A 135 -51.23 -33.74 -1.64
CA LEU A 135 -52.63 -34.16 -1.90
C LEU A 135 -52.74 -35.70 -1.95
N SER A 136 -53.85 -36.25 -1.46
CA SER A 136 -54.01 -37.70 -1.27
C SER A 136 -53.80 -38.50 -2.56
N GLU A 137 -54.24 -37.96 -3.69
CA GLU A 137 -54.12 -38.58 -5.00
C GLU A 137 -52.74 -38.40 -5.60
N ALA A 138 -52.03 -37.31 -5.27
CA ALA A 138 -50.62 -37.12 -5.62
C ALA A 138 -49.76 -38.13 -4.84
N LYS A 139 -50.02 -38.34 -3.53
CA LYS A 139 -49.36 -39.38 -2.72
C LYS A 139 -49.52 -40.77 -3.32
N LYS A 140 -50.73 -41.13 -3.79
CA LYS A 140 -50.98 -42.42 -4.49
C LYS A 140 -50.18 -42.58 -5.78
N LEU A 141 -49.82 -41.47 -6.45
CA LEU A 141 -48.94 -41.44 -7.62
C LEU A 141 -47.45 -41.31 -7.27
N GLY A 142 -47.10 -41.44 -5.98
CA GLY A 142 -45.73 -41.44 -5.50
C GLY A 142 -45.10 -40.05 -5.36
N TRP A 143 -45.88 -38.98 -5.25
CA TRP A 143 -45.37 -37.63 -5.03
C TRP A 143 -44.65 -37.46 -3.69
N ASN A 144 -43.46 -36.85 -3.72
CA ASN A 144 -42.53 -36.73 -2.59
C ASN A 144 -41.49 -35.60 -2.82
N ASN A 145 -40.74 -35.26 -1.76
CA ASN A 145 -39.60 -34.32 -1.80
C ASN A 145 -38.24 -35.03 -1.75
N LYS A 146 -38.08 -36.19 -2.39
CA LYS A 146 -36.79 -36.91 -2.37
C LYS A 146 -35.76 -36.38 -3.37
N CYS A 147 -36.14 -35.42 -4.23
CA CYS A 147 -35.29 -34.86 -5.27
C CYS A 147 -34.61 -35.93 -6.15
N GLU A 148 -35.37 -36.92 -6.61
CA GLU A 148 -34.85 -37.98 -7.48
C GLU A 148 -34.70 -37.47 -8.92
N ASN A 149 -33.51 -37.69 -9.51
CA ASN A 149 -33.19 -37.25 -10.87
C ASN A 149 -34.19 -37.81 -11.91
N GLY A 150 -34.79 -36.93 -12.71
CA GLY A 150 -35.68 -37.27 -13.84
C GLY A 150 -37.10 -37.73 -13.48
N LYS A 151 -37.60 -37.49 -12.24
CA LYS A 151 -38.90 -38.04 -11.78
C LYS A 151 -39.94 -36.98 -11.38
N LYS A 152 -41.08 -36.87 -12.12
CA LYS A 152 -42.14 -35.81 -11.93
C LYS A 152 -42.59 -35.66 -10.51
N ASN A 153 -42.71 -36.79 -9.86
CA ASN A 153 -43.26 -36.92 -8.54
C ASN A 153 -42.18 -36.74 -7.45
N SER A 154 -40.95 -36.35 -7.78
CA SER A 154 -39.89 -36.10 -6.81
C SER A 154 -39.36 -34.67 -6.92
N GLN A 155 -39.67 -33.85 -5.92
CA GLN A 155 -39.40 -32.42 -5.91
C GLN A 155 -38.14 -32.10 -5.09
N CYS A 156 -37.46 -31.00 -5.42
CA CYS A 156 -36.22 -30.55 -4.77
C CYS A 156 -36.44 -29.28 -3.96
N LEU A 157 -35.76 -29.16 -2.82
CA LEU A 157 -35.86 -28.02 -1.91
C LEU A 157 -34.72 -27.03 -2.18
N TYR A 158 -35.07 -25.80 -2.60
CA TYR A 158 -34.13 -24.73 -2.95
C TYR A 158 -34.18 -23.59 -1.92
N GLN A 159 -33.32 -23.65 -0.90
CA GLN A 159 -33.20 -22.65 0.17
C GLN A 159 -31.72 -22.47 0.55
N ASP A 160 -31.39 -21.37 1.25
CA ASP A 160 -30.04 -21.01 1.70
C ASP A 160 -29.10 -20.79 0.52
N ILE A 161 -29.63 -20.17 -0.55
CA ILE A 161 -28.94 -20.03 -1.83
C ILE A 161 -28.39 -18.62 -2.07
N GLY A 162 -28.63 -17.67 -1.15
CA GLY A 162 -28.10 -16.31 -1.25
C GLY A 162 -26.62 -16.23 -0.86
N PHE A 163 -25.87 -15.32 -1.48
CA PHE A 163 -24.46 -15.05 -1.16
C PHE A 163 -24.10 -13.56 -1.21
N SER A 164 -23.04 -13.20 -0.48
CA SER A 164 -22.36 -11.89 -0.57
C SER A 164 -20.86 -12.12 -0.42
N VAL A 165 -20.09 -11.73 -1.44
CA VAL A 165 -18.65 -11.93 -1.50
C VAL A 165 -17.96 -10.62 -1.80
N THR A 166 -16.95 -10.26 -1.00
CA THR A 166 -16.10 -9.08 -1.23
C THR A 166 -14.67 -9.51 -1.51
N PHE A 167 -14.09 -8.99 -2.58
CA PHE A 167 -12.67 -9.10 -2.90
C PHE A 167 -11.94 -7.79 -2.65
N ASN A 168 -10.65 -7.88 -2.28
CA ASN A 168 -9.75 -6.75 -2.20
C ASN A 168 -8.71 -6.83 -3.32
N THR A 169 -8.81 -5.94 -4.29
CA THR A 169 -8.00 -5.96 -5.51
C THR A 169 -6.55 -5.50 -5.29
N SER A 170 -6.30 -4.72 -4.23
CA SER A 170 -4.95 -4.24 -3.89
C SER A 170 -3.98 -5.34 -3.46
N ASP A 171 -4.52 -6.51 -3.08
CA ASP A 171 -3.73 -7.68 -2.65
C ASP A 171 -3.28 -8.55 -3.84
N TRP A 172 -3.80 -8.32 -5.05
CA TRP A 172 -3.59 -9.22 -6.19
C TRP A 172 -2.26 -9.03 -6.91
N GLY A 173 -1.56 -7.91 -6.69
CA GLY A 173 -0.24 -7.65 -7.26
C GLY A 173 -0.20 -7.61 -8.80
N THR A 174 -1.33 -7.33 -9.45
CA THR A 174 -1.46 -7.36 -10.91
C THR A 174 -0.80 -6.16 -11.59
N GLU A 175 -0.52 -6.27 -12.88
CA GLU A 175 -0.16 -5.10 -13.68
C GLU A 175 -1.35 -4.14 -13.84
N ASP A 176 -1.04 -2.88 -14.11
CA ASP A 176 -2.05 -1.85 -14.30
C ASP A 176 -2.87 -2.08 -15.57
N GLY A 177 -4.19 -2.06 -15.44
CA GLY A 177 -5.11 -2.30 -16.53
C GLY A 177 -5.27 -3.77 -16.89
N GLU A 178 -4.67 -4.69 -16.12
CA GLU A 178 -4.88 -6.13 -16.27
C GLU A 178 -6.37 -6.46 -16.15
N GLU A 179 -6.84 -7.28 -17.08
CA GLU A 179 -8.24 -7.68 -17.15
C GLU A 179 -8.49 -8.91 -16.27
N ILE A 180 -9.42 -8.75 -15.33
CA ILE A 180 -9.79 -9.77 -14.34
C ILE A 180 -11.22 -10.22 -14.58
N LYS A 181 -11.42 -11.53 -14.63
CA LYS A 181 -12.73 -12.17 -14.75
C LYS A 181 -13.09 -12.89 -13.45
N PHE A 182 -14.38 -13.10 -13.23
CA PHE A 182 -14.86 -13.85 -12.08
C PHE A 182 -15.51 -15.15 -12.50
N GLN A 183 -15.29 -16.20 -11.73
CA GLN A 183 -15.93 -17.50 -11.93
C GLN A 183 -16.60 -17.96 -10.65
N ILE A 184 -17.71 -18.68 -10.79
CA ILE A 184 -18.52 -19.20 -9.70
C ILE A 184 -18.61 -20.72 -9.79
N ALA A 185 -18.60 -21.36 -8.63
CA ALA A 185 -18.89 -22.77 -8.45
C ALA A 185 -19.69 -22.95 -7.17
N VAL A 186 -20.52 -23.99 -7.12
CA VAL A 186 -21.39 -24.27 -5.98
C VAL A 186 -21.18 -25.69 -5.49
N HIS A 187 -21.17 -25.85 -4.17
CA HIS A 187 -21.23 -27.13 -3.49
C HIS A 187 -22.58 -27.25 -2.75
N ASN A 188 -23.11 -28.47 -2.76
CA ASN A 188 -24.05 -28.95 -1.74
C ASN A 188 -23.85 -30.46 -1.56
N ALA A 189 -24.28 -30.99 -0.42
CA ALA A 189 -24.04 -32.40 -0.10
C ALA A 189 -24.75 -33.37 -1.06
N ASP A 190 -25.96 -33.02 -1.51
CA ASP A 190 -26.75 -33.86 -2.42
C ASP A 190 -26.13 -33.90 -3.83
N TYR A 191 -25.56 -32.79 -4.30
CA TYR A 191 -24.73 -32.74 -5.51
C TYR A 191 -23.53 -33.69 -5.39
N THR A 192 -22.81 -33.61 -4.27
CA THR A 192 -21.65 -34.47 -4.02
C THR A 192 -22.03 -35.94 -4.03
N GLN A 193 -23.16 -36.28 -3.41
CA GLN A 193 -23.68 -37.65 -3.38
C GLN A 193 -24.10 -38.15 -4.77
N LYS A 194 -24.74 -37.31 -5.58
CA LYS A 194 -25.28 -37.70 -6.90
C LYS A 194 -24.22 -37.77 -7.98
N TYR A 195 -23.24 -36.86 -7.97
CA TYR A 195 -22.27 -36.70 -9.06
C TYR A 195 -20.85 -37.08 -8.68
N SER A 196 -20.60 -37.43 -7.41
CA SER A 196 -19.24 -37.72 -6.90
C SER A 196 -18.24 -36.58 -7.15
N GLN A 197 -18.74 -35.35 -7.17
CA GLN A 197 -17.96 -34.11 -7.35
C GLN A 197 -18.29 -33.16 -6.21
N GLU A 198 -17.26 -32.58 -5.57
CA GLU A 198 -17.47 -31.67 -4.45
C GLU A 198 -18.15 -30.37 -4.90
N TYR A 199 -17.67 -29.76 -5.98
CA TYR A 199 -18.26 -28.54 -6.56
C TYR A 199 -18.69 -28.78 -8.00
N THR A 200 -19.63 -27.96 -8.47
CA THR A 200 -19.87 -27.80 -9.91
C THR A 200 -18.60 -27.36 -10.63
N GLY A 201 -18.56 -27.57 -11.94
CA GLY A 201 -17.56 -26.91 -12.78
C GLY A 201 -17.59 -25.38 -12.62
N TRP A 202 -16.43 -24.74 -12.80
CA TRP A 202 -16.33 -23.29 -12.77
C TRP A 202 -17.04 -22.68 -13.98
N GLU A 203 -17.93 -21.72 -13.71
CA GLU A 203 -18.59 -20.95 -14.75
C GLU A 203 -18.22 -19.48 -14.65
N THR A 204 -17.95 -18.84 -15.79
CA THR A 204 -17.70 -17.41 -15.82
C THR A 204 -18.96 -16.63 -15.45
N ILE A 205 -18.81 -15.70 -14.50
CA ILE A 205 -19.89 -14.84 -14.03
C ILE A 205 -20.27 -13.88 -15.15
N SER A 206 -21.56 -13.70 -15.36
CA SER A 206 -22.13 -12.66 -16.20
C SER A 206 -22.99 -11.70 -15.35
N LEU A 207 -22.99 -10.41 -15.67
CA LEU A 207 -23.94 -9.47 -15.09
C LEU A 207 -25.19 -9.36 -15.96
N ASN A 208 -26.36 -9.38 -15.33
CA ASN A 208 -27.58 -9.00 -16.03
C ASN A 208 -27.55 -7.50 -16.43
N SER A 209 -28.34 -7.16 -17.44
CA SER A 209 -28.44 -5.80 -18.03
C SER A 209 -28.96 -4.73 -17.06
N ALA A 210 -29.53 -5.12 -15.91
CA ALA A 210 -30.25 -4.23 -15.01
C ALA A 210 -29.56 -3.97 -13.66
N VAL A 211 -28.53 -4.76 -13.29
CA VAL A 211 -27.70 -4.51 -12.10
C VAL A 211 -27.00 -3.17 -12.28
N ALA A 212 -27.51 -2.08 -11.73
CA ALA A 212 -26.79 -0.81 -11.77
C ALA A 212 -25.52 -0.95 -10.92
N ALA A 213 -24.37 -1.15 -11.56
CA ALA A 213 -23.12 -1.31 -10.84
C ALA A 213 -22.80 0.04 -10.21
N GLN A 214 -22.79 0.12 -8.89
CA GLN A 214 -22.31 1.30 -8.19
C GLN A 214 -20.79 1.25 -8.26
N ASN A 215 -20.18 2.11 -9.08
CA ASN A 215 -18.73 2.18 -9.20
C ASN A 215 -18.24 3.59 -8.90
N ASP A 216 -17.80 3.77 -7.65
CA ASP A 216 -17.18 5.01 -7.18
C ASP A 216 -15.65 4.86 -7.07
N SER A 217 -15.10 3.77 -7.65
CA SER A 217 -13.69 3.46 -7.64
C SER A 217 -12.95 4.13 -8.80
N SER A 218 -11.74 4.58 -8.50
CA SER A 218 -10.74 5.00 -9.50
C SER A 218 -9.73 3.89 -9.82
N ASN A 219 -9.69 2.82 -9.03
CA ASN A 219 -8.80 1.67 -9.18
C ASN A 219 -9.43 0.56 -10.02
N ILE A 220 -10.75 0.52 -10.12
CA ILE A 220 -11.46 -0.59 -10.77
C ILE A 220 -12.37 -0.03 -11.84
N LYS A 221 -12.16 -0.44 -13.09
CA LYS A 221 -13.02 -0.09 -14.22
C LYS A 221 -13.75 -1.34 -14.70
N ILE A 222 -15.07 -1.27 -14.82
CA ILE A 222 -15.86 -2.31 -15.48
C ILE A 222 -15.60 -2.21 -16.99
N THR A 223 -15.40 -3.34 -17.68
CA THR A 223 -15.22 -3.33 -19.14
C THR A 223 -16.53 -3.04 -19.87
N GLU A 224 -16.49 -2.54 -21.11
CA GLU A 224 -17.69 -2.03 -21.81
C GLU A 224 -18.75 -3.11 -22.09
N ASN A 225 -18.36 -4.37 -22.20
CA ASN A 225 -19.24 -5.47 -22.64
C ASN A 225 -19.62 -6.45 -21.52
N THR A 226 -19.75 -5.98 -20.28
CA THR A 226 -20.02 -6.89 -19.16
C THR A 226 -21.47 -7.36 -19.00
N ARG A 227 -22.38 -6.78 -19.79
CA ARG A 227 -23.82 -6.98 -19.66
C ARG A 227 -24.28 -8.08 -20.59
N ALA A 228 -24.95 -9.08 -20.03
CA ALA A 228 -25.65 -10.07 -20.83
C ALA A 228 -26.82 -9.41 -21.60
N ASN A 229 -26.91 -9.69 -22.89
CA ASN A 229 -28.03 -9.30 -23.76
C ASN A 229 -28.85 -10.52 -24.24
N LYS A 230 -28.38 -11.72 -23.92
CA LYS A 230 -29.02 -13.00 -24.26
C LYS A 230 -29.17 -13.85 -23.00
N LEU A 231 -30.14 -14.75 -23.01
CA LEU A 231 -30.43 -15.72 -21.96
C LEU A 231 -30.54 -17.09 -22.59
N LYS A 232 -29.80 -18.06 -22.05
CA LYS A 232 -30.03 -19.48 -22.38
C LYS A 232 -31.12 -20.01 -21.45
N VAL A 233 -32.23 -20.48 -22.01
CA VAL A 233 -33.25 -21.22 -21.26
C VAL A 233 -32.74 -22.65 -21.12
N LEU A 234 -32.67 -23.11 -19.88
CA LEU A 234 -32.07 -24.41 -19.56
C LEU A 234 -33.11 -25.38 -18.98
N ILE A 235 -34.36 -24.95 -18.81
CA ILE A 235 -35.48 -25.82 -18.44
C ILE A 235 -36.37 -26.01 -19.67
N PRO A 236 -36.60 -27.26 -20.13
CA PRO A 236 -37.38 -27.53 -21.33
C PRO A 236 -38.90 -27.40 -21.12
N GLU A 237 -39.36 -27.58 -19.88
CA GLU A 237 -40.76 -27.39 -19.46
C GLU A 237 -40.85 -26.19 -18.50
N GLY A 238 -41.22 -25.02 -19.02
CA GLY A 238 -41.33 -23.77 -18.25
C GLY A 238 -42.50 -22.91 -18.71
N ILE A 239 -42.99 -22.04 -17.82
CA ILE A 239 -44.11 -21.13 -18.09
C ILE A 239 -43.62 -19.78 -18.61
N LEU A 240 -43.91 -19.46 -19.87
CA LEU A 240 -43.79 -18.11 -20.40
C LEU A 240 -45.11 -17.35 -20.20
N ARG A 241 -45.03 -16.14 -19.65
CA ARG A 241 -46.18 -15.23 -19.45
C ARG A 241 -45.99 -13.95 -20.26
N ASP A 242 -47.04 -13.21 -20.59
CA ASP A 242 -46.83 -11.84 -21.07
C ASP A 242 -46.33 -10.94 -19.93
N VAL A 243 -45.95 -9.70 -20.27
CA VAL A 243 -45.52 -8.69 -19.31
C VAL A 243 -46.60 -8.32 -18.29
N SER A 244 -47.87 -8.59 -18.58
CA SER A 244 -49.02 -8.38 -17.69
C SER A 244 -49.31 -9.59 -16.79
N GLY A 245 -48.52 -10.65 -16.89
CA GLY A 245 -48.66 -11.88 -16.10
C GLY A 245 -49.70 -12.86 -16.65
N ASN A 246 -50.31 -12.58 -17.81
CA ASN A 246 -51.29 -13.46 -18.44
C ASN A 246 -50.61 -14.61 -19.19
N TYR A 247 -51.33 -15.72 -19.30
CA TYR A 247 -50.97 -16.83 -20.16
C TYR A 247 -51.42 -16.49 -21.59
N VAL A 248 -50.47 -16.34 -22.51
CA VAL A 248 -50.73 -15.87 -23.88
C VAL A 248 -50.18 -16.83 -24.93
N ILE A 249 -50.80 -18.00 -25.05
CA ILE A 249 -50.53 -18.92 -26.16
C ILE A 249 -51.84 -19.04 -26.96
N GLU A 250 -51.75 -19.47 -28.22
CA GLU A 250 -52.87 -19.80 -29.10
C GLU A 250 -52.66 -21.19 -29.73
N ASP A 251 -53.75 -21.94 -29.97
CA ASP A 251 -53.68 -23.09 -30.89
C ASP A 251 -53.66 -22.64 -32.37
N VAL A 252 -53.52 -23.62 -33.26
CA VAL A 252 -53.75 -23.47 -34.71
C VAL A 252 -55.08 -22.84 -35.09
N ASN A 253 -56.09 -22.87 -34.22
CA ASN A 253 -57.41 -22.32 -34.48
C ASN A 253 -57.58 -20.89 -33.90
N GLY A 254 -56.55 -20.34 -33.25
CA GLY A 254 -56.58 -19.01 -32.64
C GLY A 254 -57.37 -18.93 -31.33
N ASN A 255 -57.76 -20.06 -30.73
CA ASN A 255 -58.34 -20.06 -29.39
C ASN A 255 -57.24 -19.65 -28.41
N LYS A 256 -57.56 -18.81 -27.41
CA LYS A 256 -56.63 -18.35 -26.35
C LYS A 256 -56.79 -19.15 -25.05
N GLY A 257 -55.75 -19.12 -24.23
CA GLY A 257 -55.70 -19.90 -22.99
C GLY A 257 -56.09 -19.21 -21.74
N SER A 258 -56.85 -19.92 -20.90
CA SER A 258 -57.09 -19.55 -19.51
C SER A 258 -56.83 -20.77 -18.61
N CYS A 259 -56.18 -20.52 -17.47
CA CYS A 259 -55.87 -21.55 -16.47
C CYS A 259 -56.40 -21.08 -15.11
N ASN A 260 -57.68 -21.35 -14.84
CA ASN A 260 -58.29 -21.08 -13.53
C ASN A 260 -58.33 -22.31 -12.61
N GLU A 261 -58.27 -23.54 -13.15
CA GLU A 261 -58.22 -24.81 -12.39
C GLU A 261 -57.30 -25.82 -13.09
N ILE A 262 -56.33 -26.42 -12.40
CA ILE A 262 -55.42 -27.43 -12.98
C ILE A 262 -56.02 -28.82 -12.69
N ASN A 263 -57.04 -29.24 -13.43
CA ASN A 263 -57.64 -30.57 -13.19
C ASN A 263 -57.02 -31.66 -14.08
N LYS A 264 -57.03 -32.89 -13.57
CA LYS A 264 -56.23 -34.06 -14.00
C LYS A 264 -56.60 -34.65 -15.37
N GLY A 265 -57.33 -33.92 -16.20
CA GLY A 265 -57.49 -34.21 -17.62
C GLY A 265 -56.64 -33.22 -18.40
N TYR A 266 -55.46 -33.64 -18.86
CA TYR A 266 -54.60 -32.89 -19.79
C TYR A 266 -55.33 -32.46 -21.10
N SER A 267 -56.58 -32.91 -21.29
CA SER A 267 -57.50 -32.58 -22.36
C SER A 267 -58.36 -31.33 -22.14
N TYR A 268 -58.45 -30.74 -20.95
CA TYR A 268 -59.35 -29.59 -20.66
C TYR A 268 -58.63 -28.27 -20.35
N CYS A 269 -57.30 -28.27 -20.25
CA CYS A 269 -56.45 -27.08 -20.37
C CYS A 269 -55.67 -27.15 -21.70
N ASN A 270 -56.32 -27.56 -22.79
CA ASN A 270 -55.67 -27.71 -24.09
C ASN A 270 -55.83 -26.40 -24.87
N PRO A 271 -54.74 -25.76 -25.35
CA PRO A 271 -53.35 -26.17 -25.56
C PRO A 271 -52.35 -25.62 -24.51
N TYR A 272 -52.82 -25.31 -23.29
CA TYR A 272 -52.18 -24.41 -22.32
C TYR A 272 -51.51 -25.09 -21.12
N ALA A 273 -51.29 -26.40 -21.17
CA ALA A 273 -50.45 -27.07 -20.20
C ALA A 273 -48.99 -26.69 -20.44
N TRP A 274 -48.39 -25.87 -19.55
CA TRP A 274 -46.93 -25.66 -19.43
C TRP A 274 -46.17 -25.80 -20.77
N SER A 275 -46.47 -24.91 -21.72
CA SER A 275 -45.99 -25.09 -23.08
C SER A 275 -44.51 -24.73 -23.21
N THR A 276 -43.70 -25.72 -23.60
CA THR A 276 -42.61 -25.58 -24.60
C THR A 276 -41.93 -24.22 -24.66
N ALA A 277 -41.30 -23.80 -23.56
CA ALA A 277 -40.34 -22.69 -23.61
C ALA A 277 -39.15 -23.01 -24.53
N ALA A 278 -38.97 -24.30 -24.89
CA ALA A 278 -37.87 -24.79 -25.70
C ALA A 278 -38.18 -26.19 -26.25
N GLN A 279 -38.94 -26.33 -27.34
CA GLN A 279 -38.87 -27.55 -28.15
C GLN A 279 -38.36 -27.21 -29.54
N TYR A 280 -37.12 -27.67 -29.79
CA TYR A 280 -36.51 -27.88 -31.10
C TYR A 280 -36.91 -26.85 -32.17
N THR A 281 -36.35 -25.64 -32.09
CA THR A 281 -36.01 -24.96 -33.34
C THR A 281 -34.75 -25.64 -33.87
N GLU A 282 -34.70 -25.96 -35.17
CA GLU A 282 -33.53 -26.56 -35.83
C GLU A 282 -32.24 -25.70 -35.65
N ASP A 283 -32.40 -24.43 -35.21
CA ASP A 283 -31.34 -23.55 -34.73
C ASP A 283 -30.99 -23.79 -33.25
N GLN A 284 -30.00 -24.65 -33.07
CA GLN A 284 -29.39 -25.26 -31.90
C GLN A 284 -28.91 -24.35 -30.72
N ASP A 285 -29.76 -23.79 -29.83
CA ASP A 285 -29.36 -23.62 -28.40
C ASP A 285 -30.37 -23.07 -27.35
N ASN A 286 -31.67 -22.88 -27.64
CA ASN A 286 -32.66 -22.31 -26.69
C ASN A 286 -32.24 -20.94 -26.10
N VAL A 287 -31.62 -20.09 -26.93
CA VAL A 287 -31.11 -18.78 -26.54
C VAL A 287 -32.07 -17.69 -26.99
N TYR A 288 -32.50 -16.87 -26.03
CA TYR A 288 -33.40 -15.74 -26.25
C TYR A 288 -32.70 -14.41 -26.08
N THR A 289 -33.12 -13.40 -26.85
CA THR A 289 -32.64 -12.03 -26.67
C THR A 289 -33.45 -11.34 -25.57
N ILE A 290 -32.77 -10.69 -24.62
CA ILE A 290 -33.42 -9.90 -23.58
C ILE A 290 -34.09 -8.70 -24.23
N ALA A 291 -35.36 -8.47 -23.93
CA ALA A 291 -36.09 -7.35 -24.47
C ALA A 291 -35.67 -6.05 -23.76
N ASP A 292 -35.39 -5.00 -24.52
CA ASP A 292 -35.20 -3.66 -23.96
C ASP A 292 -36.57 -3.08 -23.59
N TYR A 293 -37.07 -3.49 -22.43
CA TYR A 293 -38.35 -3.06 -21.88
C TYR A 293 -38.08 -2.07 -20.73
N PRO A 294 -38.17 -0.74 -20.97
CA PRO A 294 -37.88 0.27 -19.97
C PRO A 294 -38.98 0.42 -18.91
N GLY A 295 -40.14 -0.22 -19.09
CA GLY A 295 -41.34 0.03 -18.30
C GLY A 295 -41.92 1.41 -18.64
N GLY A 296 -43.16 1.46 -19.14
CA GLY A 296 -43.83 2.73 -19.39
C GLY A 296 -43.97 3.57 -18.10
N ASN A 297 -43.92 4.90 -18.24
CA ASN A 297 -44.16 5.85 -17.15
C ASN A 297 -45.47 5.51 -16.41
N GLY A 298 -45.36 5.06 -15.17
CA GLY A 298 -46.50 4.69 -14.32
C GLY A 298 -46.54 3.20 -13.96
N THR A 299 -45.83 2.85 -12.88
CA THR A 299 -46.07 1.73 -11.96
C THR A 299 -47.10 0.65 -12.36
N ALA A 300 -46.68 -0.35 -13.15
CA ALA A 300 -47.40 -1.62 -13.20
C ALA A 300 -46.51 -2.84 -12.99
N ASN A 301 -45.36 -2.98 -13.68
CA ASN A 301 -44.68 -4.29 -13.75
C ASN A 301 -43.22 -4.36 -13.24
N GLY A 302 -42.55 -3.23 -12.91
CA GLY A 302 -41.28 -3.22 -12.16
C GLY A 302 -39.99 -3.65 -12.90
N PHE A 303 -40.04 -3.83 -14.23
CA PHE A 303 -38.87 -4.16 -15.05
C PHE A 303 -37.99 -2.94 -15.35
N LYS A 304 -36.68 -3.16 -15.43
CA LYS A 304 -35.66 -2.21 -15.89
C LYS A 304 -34.74 -2.94 -16.87
N ASN A 305 -34.57 -2.44 -18.09
CA ASN A 305 -33.75 -3.06 -19.15
C ASN A 305 -34.07 -4.55 -19.36
N GLY A 306 -35.36 -4.90 -19.31
CA GLY A 306 -35.81 -6.29 -19.47
C GLY A 306 -35.61 -7.20 -18.26
N TYR A 307 -35.17 -6.70 -17.09
CA TYR A 307 -35.09 -7.49 -15.87
C TYR A 307 -35.84 -6.83 -14.71
N LYS A 308 -36.54 -7.64 -13.95
CA LYS A 308 -37.24 -7.25 -12.73
C LYS A 308 -36.58 -7.95 -11.56
N LYS A 309 -36.15 -7.13 -10.59
CA LYS A 309 -35.51 -7.62 -9.36
C LYS A 309 -36.44 -8.57 -8.61
N SER A 310 -35.81 -9.45 -7.83
CA SER A 310 -36.46 -10.24 -6.81
C SER A 310 -37.44 -9.42 -5.97
N SER A 311 -38.59 -10.01 -5.66
CA SER A 311 -39.64 -9.43 -4.83
C SER A 311 -40.12 -10.48 -3.84
N ILE A 312 -40.83 -10.05 -2.79
CA ILE A 312 -41.51 -10.98 -1.87
C ILE A 312 -42.40 -11.92 -2.69
N ASP A 313 -42.30 -13.21 -2.40
CA ASP A 313 -43.11 -14.22 -3.06
C ASP A 313 -44.57 -14.14 -2.61
N GLY A 314 -45.47 -14.41 -3.55
CA GLY A 314 -46.89 -14.60 -3.25
C GLY A 314 -47.18 -15.89 -2.48
N PHE A 315 -46.22 -16.82 -2.46
CA PHE A 315 -46.32 -18.10 -1.76
C PHE A 315 -45.74 -17.99 -0.35
N LYS A 316 -46.51 -18.40 0.67
CA LYS A 316 -46.03 -18.41 2.06
C LYS A 316 -45.55 -19.79 2.43
N VAL A 317 -44.25 -20.02 2.26
CA VAL A 317 -43.59 -21.25 2.71
C VAL A 317 -43.14 -21.09 4.17
N LEU A 318 -43.52 -22.03 5.05
CA LEU A 318 -43.16 -22.06 6.48
C LEU A 318 -43.51 -20.79 7.29
N ASN A 319 -44.55 -20.04 6.90
CA ASN A 319 -44.86 -18.72 7.49
C ASN A 319 -43.70 -17.71 7.44
N SER A 320 -42.73 -17.92 6.54
CA SER A 320 -41.58 -17.06 6.36
C SER A 320 -41.74 -16.19 5.12
N THR A 321 -41.23 -14.96 5.17
CA THR A 321 -41.15 -14.09 4.00
C THR A 321 -40.01 -14.57 3.11
N THR A 322 -40.36 -15.12 1.96
CA THR A 322 -39.41 -15.60 0.94
C THR A 322 -39.44 -14.68 -0.28
N HIS A 323 -38.39 -14.77 -1.10
CA HIS A 323 -38.19 -13.91 -2.24
C HIS A 323 -37.98 -14.69 -3.54
N SER A 324 -38.60 -14.16 -4.60
CA SER A 324 -38.58 -14.72 -5.95
C SER A 324 -37.18 -14.62 -6.58
N PRO A 325 -36.87 -15.42 -7.61
CA PRO A 325 -35.56 -15.35 -8.28
C PRO A 325 -35.36 -14.07 -9.11
N GLY A 326 -36.41 -13.26 -9.32
CA GLY A 326 -36.44 -12.22 -10.35
C GLY A 326 -37.01 -12.74 -11.68
N GLU A 327 -37.28 -11.82 -12.60
CA GLU A 327 -37.95 -12.12 -13.87
C GLU A 327 -37.24 -11.40 -15.03
N TYR A 328 -37.14 -12.03 -16.19
CA TYR A 328 -36.63 -11.44 -17.43
C TYR A 328 -37.73 -11.32 -18.47
N VAL A 329 -37.71 -10.26 -19.27
CA VAL A 329 -38.48 -10.13 -20.50
C VAL A 329 -37.59 -10.53 -21.67
N VAL A 330 -38.07 -11.42 -22.53
CA VAL A 330 -37.37 -11.92 -23.71
C VAL A 330 -38.23 -11.80 -24.95
N TYR A 331 -37.59 -11.68 -26.11
CA TYR A 331 -38.26 -11.78 -27.40
C TYR A 331 -38.40 -13.24 -27.83
N VAL A 332 -39.64 -13.68 -28.01
CA VAL A 332 -40.00 -15.02 -28.49
C VAL A 332 -40.64 -14.90 -29.86
N ASN A 333 -40.34 -15.85 -30.76
CA ASN A 333 -40.92 -15.86 -32.10
C ASN A 333 -42.38 -16.32 -32.04
N SER A 334 -43.27 -15.72 -32.86
CA SER A 334 -44.69 -16.08 -32.91
C SER A 334 -45.00 -17.24 -33.87
N THR A 335 -43.98 -17.98 -34.29
CA THR A 335 -44.11 -19.13 -35.19
C THR A 335 -44.74 -20.33 -34.49
N TYR A 336 -45.56 -21.08 -35.24
CA TYR A 336 -46.10 -22.34 -34.73
C TYR A 336 -44.99 -23.33 -34.42
N THR A 337 -45.00 -23.84 -33.20
CA THR A 337 -44.07 -24.87 -32.74
C THR A 337 -44.83 -26.18 -32.53
N LEU A 338 -44.26 -27.30 -32.97
CA LEU A 338 -44.80 -28.63 -32.71
C LEU A 338 -44.58 -28.99 -31.23
N THR A 339 -45.66 -29.40 -30.57
CA THR A 339 -45.61 -29.83 -29.17
C THR A 339 -46.23 -31.22 -29.02
N GLY A 340 -45.53 -32.16 -28.39
CA GLY A 340 -46.07 -33.50 -28.12
C GLY A 340 -45.07 -34.65 -28.30
N THR A 341 -45.53 -35.87 -28.07
CA THR A 341 -44.77 -37.12 -28.33
C THR A 341 -45.23 -37.74 -29.65
N GLN A 342 -44.45 -38.69 -30.21
CA GLN A 342 -44.57 -39.26 -31.58
C GLN A 342 -45.98 -39.55 -32.12
N ASN A 343 -47.01 -39.65 -31.29
CA ASN A 343 -48.38 -40.00 -31.67
C ASN A 343 -49.45 -38.93 -31.36
N ASN A 344 -49.12 -37.74 -30.83
CA ASN A 344 -50.07 -36.65 -30.55
C ASN A 344 -49.35 -35.28 -30.63
N TYR A 345 -49.29 -34.69 -31.82
CA TYR A 345 -48.73 -33.35 -32.02
C TYR A 345 -49.84 -32.30 -31.96
N SER A 346 -49.65 -31.28 -31.12
CA SER A 346 -50.41 -30.02 -31.13
C SER A 346 -49.49 -28.89 -31.58
N MET A 347 -49.93 -28.12 -32.57
CA MET A 347 -49.23 -26.89 -32.98
C MET A 347 -49.75 -25.73 -32.14
N ILE A 348 -48.84 -24.99 -31.52
CA ILE A 348 -49.16 -23.79 -30.74
C ILE A 348 -48.29 -22.63 -31.20
N ARG A 349 -48.78 -21.40 -31.01
CA ARG A 349 -47.99 -20.19 -31.25
C ARG A 349 -48.27 -19.13 -30.19
N TYR A 350 -47.45 -18.09 -30.16
CA TYR A 350 -47.80 -16.85 -29.47
C TYR A 350 -48.69 -15.99 -30.40
N PRO A 351 -49.71 -15.29 -29.87
CA PRO A 351 -50.62 -14.46 -30.67
C PRO A 351 -49.89 -13.47 -31.60
N GLY A 352 -50.31 -13.34 -32.86
CA GLY A 352 -49.85 -12.31 -33.82
C GLY A 352 -48.65 -12.67 -34.70
N ASP A 353 -48.27 -11.76 -35.62
CA ASP A 353 -47.29 -12.03 -36.69
C ASP A 353 -45.87 -11.50 -36.40
N GLU A 354 -45.62 -10.92 -35.22
CA GLU A 354 -44.35 -10.31 -34.82
C GLU A 354 -43.76 -10.94 -33.54
N LYS A 355 -42.45 -10.76 -33.31
CA LYS A 355 -41.76 -11.17 -32.07
C LYS A 355 -42.49 -10.61 -30.84
N LYS A 356 -42.81 -11.48 -29.89
CA LYS A 356 -43.52 -11.12 -28.65
C LYS A 356 -42.59 -11.03 -27.46
N GLN A 357 -42.91 -10.10 -26.56
CA GLN A 357 -42.25 -9.93 -25.27
C GLN A 357 -42.89 -10.87 -24.25
N MET A 358 -42.09 -11.82 -23.75
CA MET A 358 -42.52 -12.83 -22.79
C MET A 358 -41.65 -12.77 -21.54
N VAL A 359 -42.23 -13.11 -20.40
CA VAL A 359 -41.60 -13.13 -19.09
C VAL A 359 -41.18 -14.55 -18.74
N VAL A 360 -39.93 -14.71 -18.30
CA VAL A 360 -39.33 -15.95 -17.79
C VAL A 360 -38.71 -15.72 -16.43
N TYR A 361 -38.80 -16.69 -15.52
CA TYR A 361 -38.14 -16.60 -14.22
C TYR A 361 -36.62 -16.71 -14.35
N ALA A 362 -35.88 -15.91 -13.57
CA ALA A 362 -34.43 -15.89 -13.58
C ALA A 362 -33.82 -17.25 -13.18
N SER A 363 -34.49 -18.02 -12.31
CA SER A 363 -34.06 -19.36 -11.90
C SER A 363 -34.08 -20.40 -13.02
N TRP A 364 -34.74 -20.12 -14.15
CA TRP A 364 -34.88 -21.05 -15.28
C TRP A 364 -33.87 -20.79 -16.40
N VAL A 365 -33.26 -19.61 -16.37
CA VAL A 365 -32.35 -19.14 -17.42
C VAL A 365 -30.94 -18.99 -16.90
N LYS A 366 -30.02 -18.77 -17.83
CA LYS A 366 -28.66 -18.35 -17.56
C LYS A 366 -28.30 -17.20 -18.49
N PRO A 367 -27.95 -16.01 -17.96
CA PRO A 367 -27.49 -14.92 -18.80
C PRO A 367 -26.21 -15.31 -19.56
N GLN A 368 -26.14 -14.90 -20.83
CA GLN A 368 -24.98 -15.10 -21.68
C GLN A 368 -24.23 -13.77 -21.78
N GLY A 369 -23.09 -13.70 -21.10
CA GLY A 369 -22.21 -12.57 -21.09
C GLY A 369 -20.96 -12.90 -20.28
N GLU A 370 -20.07 -11.93 -20.15
CA GLU A 370 -18.85 -12.09 -19.39
C GLU A 370 -18.62 -10.86 -18.53
N PHE A 371 -18.54 -11.02 -17.21
CA PHE A 371 -18.16 -9.94 -16.32
C PHE A 371 -16.64 -9.87 -16.17
N ALA A 372 -16.07 -8.76 -16.60
CA ALA A 372 -14.66 -8.45 -16.45
C ALA A 372 -14.45 -7.03 -15.92
N ILE A 373 -13.35 -6.84 -15.20
CA ILE A 373 -12.88 -5.55 -14.71
C ILE A 373 -11.43 -5.34 -15.11
N LYS A 374 -10.99 -4.08 -15.12
CA LYS A 374 -9.58 -3.70 -15.16
C LYS A 374 -9.19 -3.12 -13.82
N VAL A 375 -8.11 -3.64 -13.24
CA VAL A 375 -7.57 -3.19 -11.96
C VAL A 375 -6.36 -2.29 -12.18
N TYR A 376 -6.30 -1.18 -11.47
CA TYR A 376 -5.22 -0.20 -11.48
C TYR A 376 -4.68 -0.07 -10.05
N ASN A 377 -3.40 -0.36 -9.88
CA ASN A 377 -2.78 -0.36 -8.57
C ASN A 377 -2.23 1.03 -8.23
N ASP A 378 -2.22 1.33 -6.94
CA ASP A 378 -1.64 2.57 -6.44
C ASP A 378 -0.14 2.62 -6.77
N LYS A 379 0.28 3.74 -7.34
CA LYS A 379 1.67 3.98 -7.72
C LYS A 379 2.51 4.19 -6.47
N LYS A 380 3.71 3.62 -6.50
CA LYS A 380 4.70 3.65 -5.42
C LYS A 380 6.06 4.02 -5.97
N CYS A 381 6.91 4.57 -5.12
CA CYS A 381 8.22 5.07 -5.47
C CYS A 381 9.27 3.95 -5.48
N LYS A 382 10.14 3.93 -6.49
CA LYS A 382 11.29 3.01 -6.51
C LYS A 382 12.37 3.51 -5.55
N PRO A 383 13.01 2.64 -4.75
CA PRO A 383 14.17 3.01 -3.96
C PRO A 383 15.29 3.62 -4.80
N SER A 384 15.81 4.74 -4.31
CA SER A 384 16.92 5.47 -4.89
C SER A 384 18.01 5.69 -3.85
N ASN A 385 19.26 5.45 -4.24
CA ASN A 385 20.42 5.70 -3.38
C ASN A 385 21.44 6.53 -4.18
N PRO A 386 21.36 7.86 -4.12
CA PRO A 386 22.24 8.70 -4.92
C PRO A 386 23.69 8.60 -4.42
N ASN A 387 24.64 8.72 -5.35
CA ASN A 387 26.06 8.77 -5.01
C ASN A 387 26.42 10.17 -4.47
N ILE A 388 26.66 10.27 -3.17
CA ILE A 388 27.01 11.53 -2.51
C ILE A 388 28.53 11.65 -2.47
N LYS A 389 29.07 12.81 -2.85
CA LYS A 389 30.50 13.13 -2.75
C LYS A 389 30.66 14.57 -2.24
N ALA A 390 31.35 14.75 -1.13
CA ALA A 390 31.63 16.07 -0.56
C ALA A 390 33.08 16.16 -0.10
N ALA A 391 33.68 17.33 -0.24
CA ALA A 391 35.06 17.59 0.15
C ALA A 391 35.20 18.95 0.83
N CYS A 392 36.19 19.08 1.72
CA CYS A 392 36.49 20.31 2.44
C CYS A 392 36.87 21.46 1.50
N ASN A 393 36.34 22.65 1.80
CA ASN A 393 36.48 23.88 1.00
C ASN A 393 35.89 23.75 -0.42
N SER A 394 34.85 22.93 -0.56
CA SER A 394 34.10 22.77 -1.80
C SER A 394 32.61 22.62 -1.50
N THR A 395 31.82 22.76 -2.56
CA THR A 395 30.38 22.46 -2.56
C THR A 395 30.19 21.21 -3.39
N SER A 396 29.45 20.23 -2.86
CA SER A 396 29.15 18.98 -3.55
C SER A 396 28.31 19.22 -4.79
N ASP A 397 28.37 18.29 -5.73
CA ASP A 397 27.31 18.16 -6.73
C ASP A 397 25.96 17.90 -6.03
N SER A 398 24.87 18.27 -6.70
CA SER A 398 23.53 18.00 -6.21
C SER A 398 23.22 16.50 -6.32
N PHE A 399 22.92 15.87 -5.19
CA PHE A 399 22.38 14.52 -5.14
C PHE A 399 20.87 14.57 -5.01
N LYS A 400 20.16 13.65 -5.69
CA LYS A 400 18.70 13.71 -5.79
C LYS A 400 18.03 12.35 -5.71
N SER A 401 16.79 12.36 -5.21
CA SER A 401 15.84 11.27 -5.26
C SER A 401 14.58 11.78 -5.96
N THR A 402 14.11 11.06 -6.96
CA THR A 402 12.88 11.40 -7.69
C THR A 402 11.92 10.23 -7.65
N CYS A 403 10.68 10.50 -7.23
CA CYS A 403 9.56 9.62 -7.41
C CYS A 403 8.69 10.17 -8.54
N GLU A 404 8.78 9.56 -9.72
CA GLU A 404 8.07 10.02 -10.92
C GLU A 404 6.55 9.95 -10.77
N GLU A 405 6.06 8.95 -10.03
CA GLU A 405 4.62 8.77 -9.82
C GLU A 405 4.34 8.05 -8.49
N LEU A 406 3.65 8.74 -7.59
CA LEU A 406 3.13 8.23 -6.32
C LEU A 406 1.64 8.49 -6.25
N THR A 407 0.85 7.48 -5.90
CA THR A 407 -0.56 7.67 -5.61
C THR A 407 -0.75 8.09 -4.16
N VAL A 408 -1.44 9.21 -3.95
CA VAL A 408 -1.80 9.76 -2.64
C VAL A 408 -3.29 9.59 -2.44
N ASN A 409 -3.68 8.90 -1.38
CA ASN A 409 -5.07 8.70 -0.98
C ASN A 409 -5.34 9.47 0.31
N VAL A 410 -6.45 10.20 0.31
CA VAL A 410 -7.02 10.85 1.51
C VAL A 410 -8.34 10.19 1.80
N LYS A 411 -8.51 9.73 3.03
CA LYS A 411 -9.72 9.05 3.47
C LYS A 411 -10.61 9.98 4.28
N ASP A 412 -11.92 9.74 4.22
CA ASP A 412 -12.88 10.39 5.11
C ASP A 412 -13.00 9.66 6.47
N ASN A 413 -13.92 10.12 7.32
CA ASN A 413 -14.18 9.54 8.63
C ASN A 413 -14.73 8.11 8.58
N ASN A 414 -15.27 7.68 7.43
CA ASN A 414 -15.77 6.33 7.20
C ASN A 414 -14.70 5.40 6.60
N ASN A 415 -13.45 5.88 6.48
CA ASN A 415 -12.31 5.16 5.91
C ASN A 415 -12.46 4.87 4.40
N GLU A 416 -13.33 5.62 3.70
CA GLU A 416 -13.49 5.60 2.25
C GLU A 416 -12.59 6.66 1.60
N ILE A 417 -12.12 6.43 0.37
CA ILE A 417 -11.27 7.41 -0.33
C ILE A 417 -12.10 8.65 -0.70
N LYS A 418 -11.80 9.77 -0.04
CA LYS A 418 -12.35 11.11 -0.31
C LYS A 418 -11.67 11.76 -1.51
N SER A 419 -10.35 11.81 -1.51
CA SER A 419 -9.53 12.44 -2.54
C SER A 419 -8.36 11.55 -2.93
N LYS A 420 -8.06 11.50 -4.22
CA LYS A 420 -7.00 10.67 -4.80
C LYS A 420 -6.32 11.36 -5.97
N ALA A 421 -5.00 11.37 -5.96
CA ALA A 421 -4.21 11.86 -7.08
C ALA A 421 -2.87 11.15 -7.21
N ASN A 422 -2.32 11.17 -8.42
CA ASN A 422 -0.94 10.84 -8.66
C ASN A 422 -0.09 12.11 -8.55
N VAL A 423 1.05 12.03 -7.87
CA VAL A 423 2.00 13.13 -7.70
C VAL A 423 3.40 12.69 -8.09
N LYS A 424 4.20 13.64 -8.57
CA LYS A 424 5.65 13.50 -8.71
C LYS A 424 6.33 14.20 -7.55
N ILE A 425 7.35 13.60 -6.96
CA ILE A 425 8.13 14.16 -5.84
C ILE A 425 9.59 14.22 -6.23
N GLU A 426 10.21 15.37 -6.03
CA GLU A 426 11.62 15.61 -6.28
C GLU A 426 12.27 16.19 -5.04
N GLN A 427 13.32 15.54 -4.56
CA GLN A 427 14.13 16.05 -3.46
C GLN A 427 15.60 16.05 -3.87
N SER A 428 16.31 17.12 -3.54
CA SER A 428 17.75 17.22 -3.76
C SER A 428 18.49 17.80 -2.55
N GLY A 429 19.77 17.45 -2.43
CA GLY A 429 20.65 17.92 -1.38
C GLY A 429 21.98 18.44 -1.94
N ILE A 430 22.54 19.44 -1.26
CA ILE A 430 23.87 20.01 -1.53
C ILE A 430 24.58 20.21 -0.20
N ILE A 431 25.82 19.74 -0.10
CA ILE A 431 26.67 19.89 1.08
C ILE A 431 27.82 20.83 0.72
N SER A 432 27.95 21.93 1.44
CA SER A 432 29.11 22.80 1.40
C SER A 432 29.87 22.71 2.72
N THR A 433 31.18 22.65 2.64
CA THR A 433 32.01 22.48 3.84
C THR A 433 33.14 23.49 3.86
N ILE A 434 33.46 24.00 5.05
CA ILE A 434 34.50 25.00 5.26
C ILE A 434 35.56 24.41 6.19
N LEU A 435 36.82 24.52 5.79
CA LEU A 435 37.99 24.19 6.61
C LEU A 435 39.06 25.27 6.46
N THR A 436 39.20 26.14 7.46
CA THR A 436 40.13 27.28 7.37
C THR A 436 40.83 27.63 8.70
N PRO A 437 42.13 27.93 8.70
CA PRO A 437 43.06 27.77 7.58
C PRO A 437 43.38 26.29 7.35
N THR A 438 43.84 25.91 6.15
CA THR A 438 44.32 24.53 5.85
C THR A 438 45.76 24.26 6.28
N LYS A 439 46.43 25.29 6.81
CA LYS A 439 47.79 25.26 7.33
C LYS A 439 47.86 26.11 8.59
N THR A 440 48.40 25.55 9.68
CA THR A 440 48.55 26.27 10.96
C THR A 440 49.69 25.64 11.78
N TYR A 441 49.97 26.13 12.98
CA TYR A 441 50.95 25.53 13.90
C TYR A 441 50.27 24.46 14.76
N ALA A 442 51.03 23.52 15.31
CA ALA A 442 50.55 22.69 16.42
C ALA A 442 50.09 23.61 17.57
N GLY A 443 48.91 23.37 18.15
CA GLY A 443 48.25 24.32 19.08
C GLY A 443 47.40 25.41 18.40
N GLY A 444 47.54 25.56 17.08
CA GLY A 444 46.84 26.55 16.28
C GLY A 444 45.36 26.23 16.13
N GLY A 445 44.54 27.28 16.08
CA GLY A 445 43.09 27.19 15.89
C GLY A 445 42.68 27.10 14.42
N PHE A 446 41.68 26.27 14.12
CA PHE A 446 41.04 26.11 12.82
C PHE A 446 39.50 26.15 12.95
N LYS A 447 38.84 26.50 11.85
CA LYS A 447 37.38 26.47 11.70
C LYS A 447 37.00 25.29 10.81
N PHE A 448 36.07 24.48 11.26
CA PHE A 448 35.39 23.46 10.48
C PHE A 448 33.88 23.75 10.49
N GLY A 449 33.18 23.61 9.38
CA GLY A 449 31.74 23.87 9.34
C GLY A 449 31.08 23.23 8.14
N ILE A 450 29.80 22.94 8.28
CA ILE A 450 28.98 22.32 7.23
C ILE A 450 27.74 23.19 7.04
N ILE A 451 27.46 23.50 5.77
CA ILE A 451 26.21 24.10 5.33
C ILE A 451 25.53 23.06 4.44
N TYR A 452 24.32 22.68 4.80
CA TYR A 452 23.51 21.74 4.04
C TYR A 452 22.29 22.46 3.47
N TYR A 453 22.04 22.29 2.18
CA TYR A 453 20.82 22.73 1.52
C TYR A 453 20.03 21.51 1.08
N ASN A 454 18.75 21.48 1.44
CA ASN A 454 17.78 20.55 0.88
C ASN A 454 16.74 21.35 0.10
N THR A 455 16.37 20.87 -1.08
CA THR A 455 15.18 21.34 -1.79
C THR A 455 14.23 20.17 -1.97
N ILE A 456 12.95 20.41 -1.72
CA ILE A 456 11.90 19.43 -1.95
C ILE A 456 10.69 20.08 -2.64
N LYS A 457 10.18 19.40 -3.65
CA LYS A 457 9.05 19.82 -4.46
C LYS A 457 8.16 18.61 -4.77
N TRP A 458 6.87 18.88 -4.92
CA TRP A 458 5.97 17.92 -5.55
C TRP A 458 5.12 18.62 -6.62
N THR A 459 4.67 17.87 -7.61
CA THR A 459 3.75 18.34 -8.64
C THR A 459 2.58 17.38 -8.77
N LEU A 460 1.38 17.93 -8.84
CA LEU A 460 0.16 17.19 -9.15
C LEU A 460 0.25 16.66 -10.58
N GLY A 461 0.08 15.34 -10.72
CA GLY A 461 -0.16 14.69 -12.00
C GLY A 461 -1.66 14.61 -12.25
N ASN A 462 -2.19 13.39 -12.34
CA ASN A 462 -3.61 13.15 -12.59
C ASN A 462 -4.41 13.19 -11.27
N GLN A 463 -5.39 14.10 -11.18
CA GLN A 463 -6.42 14.04 -10.14
C GLN A 463 -7.44 12.96 -10.51
N LEU A 464 -7.54 11.92 -9.69
CA LEU A 464 -8.40 10.76 -9.95
C LEU A 464 -9.76 10.86 -9.25
N LYS A 465 -9.81 11.49 -8.06
CA LYS A 465 -11.03 11.72 -7.27
C LYS A 465 -10.86 12.90 -6.31
N GLY A 466 -11.93 13.61 -5.99
CA GLY A 466 -11.92 14.67 -4.98
C GLY A 466 -11.15 15.92 -5.41
N ASN A 467 -10.61 16.68 -4.44
CA ASN A 467 -10.00 18.00 -4.69
C ASN A 467 -8.49 18.05 -4.41
N LYS A 468 -7.86 19.14 -4.86
CA LYS A 468 -6.42 19.36 -4.77
C LYS A 468 -5.99 19.79 -3.35
N GLU A 469 -6.86 20.48 -2.63
CA GLU A 469 -6.60 20.98 -1.28
C GLU A 469 -6.35 19.82 -0.30
N ASP A 470 -7.16 18.77 -0.35
CA ASP A 470 -6.98 17.56 0.45
C ASP A 470 -5.63 16.89 0.17
N ILE A 471 -5.26 16.78 -1.12
CA ILE A 471 -3.97 16.21 -1.52
C ILE A 471 -2.80 17.07 -1.02
N THR A 472 -2.94 18.39 -1.11
CA THR A 472 -1.92 19.34 -0.64
C THR A 472 -1.68 19.17 0.87
N GLU A 473 -2.74 19.03 1.65
CA GLU A 473 -2.63 18.82 3.10
C GLU A 473 -2.01 17.45 3.42
N ALA A 474 -2.40 16.40 2.70
CA ALA A 474 -1.79 15.08 2.84
C ALA A 474 -0.29 15.10 2.51
N MET A 475 0.12 15.85 1.48
CA MET A 475 1.53 16.03 1.14
C MET A 475 2.29 16.79 2.22
N LYS A 476 1.74 17.88 2.75
CA LYS A 476 2.34 18.61 3.89
C LYS A 476 2.53 17.70 5.11
N ASN A 477 1.56 16.83 5.40
CA ASN A 477 1.66 15.88 6.50
C ASN A 477 2.79 14.85 6.34
N LYS A 478 3.28 14.61 5.12
CA LYS A 478 4.44 13.74 4.87
C LYS A 478 5.78 14.41 5.21
N LEU A 479 5.83 15.74 5.32
CA LEU A 479 7.04 16.46 5.72
C LEU A 479 7.33 16.32 7.22
N VAL A 480 8.62 16.29 7.54
CA VAL A 480 9.13 16.46 8.91
C VAL A 480 9.05 17.94 9.26
N SER A 481 8.63 18.31 10.47
CA SER A 481 8.65 19.73 10.88
C SER A 481 10.08 20.28 10.91
N ILE A 482 10.28 21.60 10.86
CA ILE A 482 11.63 22.18 10.91
C ILE A 482 12.35 21.85 12.24
N ASP A 483 11.61 21.80 13.35
CA ASP A 483 12.17 21.44 14.66
C ASP A 483 12.55 19.96 14.74
N GLU A 484 11.71 19.07 14.23
CA GLU A 484 12.04 17.64 14.11
C GLU A 484 13.24 17.43 13.18
N PHE A 485 13.32 18.19 12.09
CA PHE A 485 14.43 18.10 11.14
C PHE A 485 15.74 18.55 11.76
N LYS A 486 15.73 19.66 12.50
CA LYS A 486 16.89 20.15 13.26
C LYS A 486 17.42 19.10 14.25
N ASN A 487 16.53 18.33 14.87
CA ASN A 487 16.92 17.26 15.80
C ASN A 487 17.41 16.00 15.08
N LYS A 488 16.95 15.75 13.84
CA LYS A 488 17.31 14.60 13.01
C LYS A 488 18.65 14.81 12.27
N PHE A 489 18.86 15.99 11.69
CA PHE A 489 20.09 16.33 10.97
C PHE A 489 21.25 16.37 11.97
N ALA A 490 22.29 15.58 11.71
CA ALA A 490 23.36 15.39 12.68
C ALA A 490 24.72 15.14 12.03
N ILE A 491 25.75 15.60 12.72
CA ILE A 491 27.15 15.24 12.48
C ILE A 491 27.53 14.24 13.57
N LYS A 492 27.85 13.01 13.15
CA LYS A 492 28.16 11.88 14.04
C LYS A 492 29.57 11.35 13.81
N SER A 493 30.10 10.69 14.84
CA SER A 493 31.40 10.01 14.76
C SER A 493 32.50 10.94 14.24
N ALA A 494 32.46 12.19 14.70
CA ALA A 494 33.43 13.19 14.32
C ALA A 494 34.77 12.88 15.00
N GLN A 495 35.84 12.91 14.22
CA GLN A 495 37.20 12.68 14.68
C GLN A 495 38.10 13.75 14.09
N PHE A 496 38.82 14.46 14.96
CA PHE A 496 39.81 15.45 14.58
C PHE A 496 41.20 14.96 15.01
N GLY A 497 42.06 14.65 14.04
CA GLY A 497 43.29 13.92 14.30
C GLY A 497 42.98 12.56 14.92
N ASN A 498 43.43 12.34 16.16
CA ASN A 498 43.17 11.11 16.91
C ASN A 498 42.07 11.28 17.97
N GLU A 499 41.45 12.46 18.06
CA GLU A 499 40.46 12.78 19.09
C GLU A 499 39.04 12.58 18.56
N THR A 500 38.26 11.76 19.27
CA THR A 500 36.82 11.64 19.03
C THR A 500 36.11 12.83 19.64
N ILE A 501 35.33 13.53 18.83
CA ILE A 501 34.53 14.68 19.25
C ILE A 501 33.12 14.20 19.62
N PRO A 502 32.62 14.54 20.82
CA PRO A 502 31.26 14.18 21.22
C PRO A 502 30.18 14.74 20.28
N ASP A 503 29.22 13.90 19.87
CA ASP A 503 28.14 14.29 18.95
C ASP A 503 27.33 15.50 19.45
N ASN A 504 27.12 15.61 20.76
CA ASN A 504 26.36 16.71 21.38
C ASN A 504 27.00 18.09 21.16
N TYR A 505 28.30 18.16 20.85
CA TYR A 505 28.97 19.41 20.51
C TYR A 505 28.42 19.99 19.20
N PHE A 506 27.99 19.15 18.27
CA PHE A 506 27.39 19.58 17.01
C PHE A 506 25.89 19.76 17.14
N THR A 507 25.17 18.81 17.74
CA THR A 507 23.69 18.82 17.78
C THR A 507 23.10 20.13 18.33
N GLN A 508 23.73 20.71 19.36
CA GLN A 508 23.25 21.95 19.98
C GLN A 508 23.58 23.21 19.16
N ASN A 509 24.51 23.10 18.22
CA ASN A 509 25.02 24.20 17.40
C ASN A 509 24.52 24.12 15.94
N ILE A 510 23.52 23.28 15.66
CA ILE A 510 22.83 23.25 14.37
C ILE A 510 21.73 24.32 14.35
N GLN A 511 21.70 25.13 13.30
CA GLN A 511 20.55 25.99 13.01
C GLN A 511 20.03 25.67 11.62
N CYS A 512 18.71 25.57 11.51
CA CYS A 512 18.04 25.37 10.24
C CYS A 512 17.04 26.49 10.01
N GLN A 513 16.91 26.91 8.75
CA GLN A 513 15.97 27.91 8.29
C GLN A 513 15.29 27.40 7.04
N GLU A 514 14.04 27.81 6.84
CA GLU A 514 13.25 27.43 5.67
C GLU A 514 12.86 28.67 4.87
N SER A 515 12.73 28.47 3.55
CA SER A 515 12.20 29.46 2.62
C SER A 515 11.40 28.76 1.53
N GLY A 516 10.37 29.42 1.01
CA GLY A 516 9.41 28.83 0.07
C GLY A 516 8.30 28.05 0.77
N ASN A 517 7.47 27.35 -0.01
CA ASN A 517 6.36 26.55 0.50
C ASN A 517 6.36 25.14 -0.11
N PHE A 518 5.70 24.21 0.58
CA PHE A 518 5.46 22.86 0.10
C PHE A 518 4.03 22.67 -0.40
N THR A 519 3.69 23.43 -1.43
CA THR A 519 2.44 23.36 -2.19
C THR A 519 2.72 22.84 -3.60
N ASP A 520 1.67 22.50 -4.34
CA ASP A 520 1.81 21.96 -5.70
C ASP A 520 2.63 22.89 -6.61
N GLY A 521 3.73 22.37 -7.17
CA GLY A 521 4.59 23.09 -8.09
C GLY A 521 5.64 23.97 -7.44
N GLU A 522 5.46 24.33 -6.16
CA GLU A 522 6.38 25.14 -5.38
C GLU A 522 7.52 24.31 -4.77
N THR A 523 8.60 24.98 -4.38
CA THR A 523 9.78 24.34 -3.79
C THR A 523 9.99 24.86 -2.39
N LEU A 524 10.08 23.95 -1.43
CA LEU A 524 10.55 24.23 -0.09
C LEU A 524 12.06 24.04 -0.05
N THR A 525 12.77 25.05 0.43
CA THR A 525 14.23 24.98 0.64
C THR A 525 14.53 25.06 2.12
N THR A 526 15.25 24.07 2.63
CA THR A 526 15.75 24.04 4.01
C THR A 526 17.26 24.16 4.01
N MET A 527 17.79 25.18 4.68
CA MET A 527 19.22 25.39 4.87
C MET A 527 19.57 25.10 6.33
N CYS A 528 20.55 24.23 6.58
CA CYS A 528 21.11 24.01 7.91
C CYS A 528 22.58 24.39 7.95
N ILE A 529 22.98 25.10 9.00
CA ILE A 529 24.37 25.49 9.28
C ILE A 529 24.78 24.81 10.59
N VAL A 530 25.92 24.13 10.57
CA VAL A 530 26.57 23.59 11.76
C VAL A 530 27.59 24.61 12.26
N TYR A 531 27.28 25.28 13.38
CA TYR A 531 28.21 26.17 14.06
C TYR A 531 29.18 25.37 14.94
N LEU A 532 30.35 25.96 15.19
CA LEU A 532 31.33 25.41 16.10
C LEU A 532 31.03 25.78 17.55
N PRO A 533 31.34 24.92 18.54
CA PRO A 533 31.24 25.27 19.95
C PRO A 533 32.28 26.34 20.32
N ASN A 534 31.99 27.10 21.37
CA ASN A 534 32.92 28.11 21.89
C ASN A 534 34.08 27.41 22.64
N SER A 535 35.31 27.83 22.35
CA SER A 535 36.52 27.35 23.00
C SER A 535 36.87 28.20 24.24
N VAL A 536 37.12 27.55 25.37
CA VAL A 536 37.55 28.17 26.63
C VAL A 536 38.89 27.59 27.03
N LEU A 537 39.85 28.45 27.28
CA LEU A 537 41.12 28.04 27.86
C LEU A 537 40.94 27.89 29.38
N GLU A 538 41.30 26.73 29.91
CA GLU A 538 41.40 26.53 31.35
C GLU A 538 42.60 27.34 31.87
N GLU A 539 42.35 28.11 32.93
CA GLU A 539 43.33 29.02 33.49
C GLU A 539 44.60 28.25 33.90
N TYR A 540 45.75 28.76 33.47
CA TYR A 540 47.09 28.27 33.83
C TYR A 540 47.45 26.84 33.38
N THR A 541 46.57 26.10 32.69
CA THR A 541 46.88 24.74 32.21
C THR A 541 47.20 24.67 30.71
N GLY A 542 46.79 25.69 29.94
CA GLY A 542 46.91 25.66 28.48
C GLY A 542 45.93 24.69 27.80
N LYS A 543 45.02 24.05 28.57
CA LYS A 543 44.04 23.11 28.08
C LYS A 543 42.83 23.84 27.52
N VAL A 544 42.40 23.48 26.31
CA VAL A 544 41.19 24.03 25.68
C VAL A 544 40.01 23.11 25.95
N ASN A 545 38.96 23.65 26.53
CA ASN A 545 37.67 23.00 26.70
C ASN A 545 36.65 23.62 25.74
N TYR A 546 35.70 22.84 25.24
CA TYR A 546 34.64 23.35 24.36
C TYR A 546 33.31 23.32 25.07
N ARG A 547 32.59 24.44 25.01
CA ARG A 547 31.31 24.59 25.71
C ARG A 547 30.16 23.91 24.96
N THR A 548 29.23 23.36 25.74
CA THR A 548 28.01 22.67 25.29
C THR A 548 26.74 23.32 25.83
N ASP A 549 26.72 24.64 25.99
CA ASP A 549 25.51 25.41 26.32
C ASP A 549 24.91 26.06 25.06
N LYS A 550 23.58 26.28 25.07
CA LYS A 550 22.75 26.62 23.90
C LYS A 550 23.05 27.96 23.23
N ASN A 551 23.94 28.80 23.78
CA ASN A 551 24.18 30.18 23.34
C ASN A 551 25.58 30.40 22.70
N ASN A 552 26.28 29.35 22.27
CA ASN A 552 27.66 29.45 21.75
C ASN A 552 27.77 29.69 20.24
N GLN A 553 26.89 30.49 19.65
CA GLN A 553 26.88 30.74 18.20
C GLN A 553 27.84 31.86 17.82
N GLY A 554 29.12 31.52 17.59
CA GLY A 554 30.16 32.48 17.23
C GLY A 554 30.80 32.17 15.89
N LEU A 555 30.73 33.11 14.94
CA LEU A 555 31.46 33.03 13.65
C LEU A 555 32.98 32.94 13.83
N ASN A 556 33.49 33.28 15.01
CA ASN A 556 34.92 33.26 15.36
C ASN A 556 35.35 32.04 16.19
N ASN A 557 34.42 31.14 16.50
CA ASN A 557 34.72 29.91 17.22
C ASN A 557 35.69 29.03 16.41
N LYS A 558 36.57 28.30 17.11
CA LYS A 558 37.63 27.48 16.52
C LYS A 558 37.85 26.22 17.34
N TYR A 559 38.21 25.14 16.67
CA TYR A 559 38.89 24.02 17.31
C TYR A 559 40.39 24.26 17.30
N HIS A 560 41.09 23.79 18.31
CA HIS A 560 42.54 23.88 18.45
C HIS A 560 43.17 22.50 18.30
N THR A 561 44.24 22.43 17.54
CA THR A 561 45.04 21.20 17.38
C THR A 561 45.90 20.96 18.63
N PRO A 562 46.28 19.71 18.95
CA PRO A 562 47.20 19.44 20.05
C PRO A 562 48.57 20.08 19.86
N LEU A 563 49.16 20.60 20.93
CA LEU A 563 50.52 21.19 20.92
C LEU A 563 51.61 20.16 20.59
N ASN A 564 51.39 18.90 20.97
CA ASN A 564 52.31 17.78 20.79
C ASN A 564 52.01 16.94 19.53
N TRP A 565 51.23 17.46 18.59
CA TRP A 565 50.93 16.73 17.36
C TRP A 565 52.21 16.47 16.54
N ASP A 566 52.35 15.26 16.01
CA ASP A 566 53.42 14.89 15.08
C ASP A 566 53.19 15.60 13.74
N THR A 567 53.88 16.73 13.55
CA THR A 567 53.76 17.59 12.36
C THR A 567 54.20 16.93 11.05
N SER A 568 54.81 15.73 11.09
CA SER A 568 55.04 14.93 9.88
C SER A 568 53.75 14.30 9.33
N LYS A 569 52.70 14.23 10.17
CA LYS A 569 51.38 13.67 9.82
C LYS A 569 50.36 14.78 9.60
N LYS A 570 49.47 14.57 8.64
CA LYS A 570 48.30 15.41 8.43
C LYS A 570 47.32 15.28 9.60
N TYR A 571 46.77 16.40 10.05
CA TYR A 571 45.69 16.38 11.03
C TYR A 571 44.36 16.26 10.30
N GLU A 572 43.79 15.05 10.30
CA GLU A 572 42.62 14.71 9.49
C GLU A 572 41.31 15.00 10.20
N ILE A 573 40.28 15.36 9.43
CA ILE A 573 38.92 15.56 9.89
C ILE A 573 38.03 14.52 9.23
N ILE A 574 37.47 13.64 10.06
CA ILE A 574 36.52 12.61 9.66
C ILE A 574 35.20 12.91 10.36
N ALA A 575 34.09 12.85 9.63
CA ALA A 575 32.76 13.06 10.22
C ALA A 575 31.68 12.46 9.32
N THR A 576 30.58 11.99 9.92
CA THR A 576 29.46 11.41 9.18
C THR A 576 28.26 12.36 9.25
N ILE A 577 27.77 12.76 8.08
CA ILE A 577 26.60 13.64 7.90
C ILE A 577 25.38 12.74 7.69
N THR A 578 24.37 12.89 8.55
CA THR A 578 23.17 12.03 8.55
C THR A 578 21.89 12.85 8.69
N GLY A 579 20.73 12.22 8.45
CA GLY A 579 19.43 12.84 8.72
C GLY A 579 19.01 13.90 7.70
N MET A 580 19.56 13.84 6.48
CA MET A 580 19.46 14.89 5.45
C MET A 580 18.09 15.01 4.75
N ASP A 581 17.14 14.13 5.03
CA ASP A 581 15.85 14.01 4.34
C ASP A 581 14.70 14.77 5.03
N ARG A 582 13.88 15.48 4.24
CA ARG A 582 12.74 16.28 4.71
C ARG A 582 11.43 15.50 4.81
N LEU A 583 11.35 14.28 4.30
CA LEU A 583 10.17 13.42 4.44
C LEU A 583 10.26 12.55 5.70
N LYS A 584 9.09 12.25 6.27
CA LYS A 584 8.99 11.36 7.43
C LYS A 584 9.36 9.94 7.03
N GLU A 585 10.10 9.25 7.88
CA GLU A 585 10.55 7.88 7.62
C GLU A 585 9.37 6.92 7.37
N SER A 586 8.30 7.06 8.15
CA SER A 586 7.06 6.28 7.96
C SER A 586 6.43 6.51 6.59
N SER A 587 6.42 7.75 6.10
CA SER A 587 5.92 8.09 4.77
C SER A 587 6.76 7.44 3.68
N VAL A 588 8.09 7.61 3.72
CA VAL A 588 8.98 7.07 2.67
C VAL A 588 9.05 5.53 2.66
N LYS A 589 8.76 4.86 3.78
CA LYS A 589 8.57 3.40 3.80
C LYS A 589 7.23 3.00 3.19
N ASN A 590 6.14 3.65 3.59
CA ASN A 590 4.79 3.35 3.08
C ASN A 590 4.62 3.67 1.58
N ASP A 591 5.35 4.66 1.08
CA ASP A 591 5.32 5.09 -0.31
C ASP A 591 6.26 4.27 -1.21
N SER A 592 7.08 3.39 -0.64
CA SER A 592 8.06 2.58 -1.39
C SER A 592 7.44 1.37 -2.08
N LYS A 593 7.99 1.01 -3.25
CA LYS A 593 7.72 -0.28 -3.91
C LYS A 593 8.31 -1.46 -3.15
N ASP A 594 9.40 -1.26 -2.42
CA ASP A 594 10.03 -2.28 -1.60
C ASP A 594 9.60 -2.05 -0.14
N LYS A 595 8.77 -2.96 0.40
CA LYS A 595 8.23 -2.85 1.77
C LYS A 595 9.32 -2.81 2.84
N ASN A 596 10.53 -3.26 2.53
CA ASN A 596 11.66 -3.32 3.46
C ASN A 596 12.64 -2.13 3.31
N LYS A 597 12.44 -1.25 2.31
CA LYS A 597 13.38 -0.15 2.04
C LYS A 597 12.64 1.16 1.79
N SER A 598 13.07 2.23 2.46
CA SER A 598 12.62 3.59 2.16
C SER A 598 12.97 3.96 0.73
N TRP A 599 12.07 4.65 0.02
CA TRP A 599 12.35 5.00 -1.37
C TRP A 599 13.38 6.14 -1.52
N THR A 600 13.49 6.97 -0.48
CA THR A 600 14.48 8.04 -0.31
C THR A 600 14.86 8.16 1.17
N GLY A 601 15.86 8.99 1.46
CA GLY A 601 16.08 9.53 2.80
C GLY A 601 17.03 8.74 3.68
N THR A 602 17.69 7.73 3.13
CA THR A 602 18.87 7.07 3.69
C THR A 602 20.17 7.80 3.32
N TRP A 603 20.06 9.11 3.05
CA TRP A 603 21.21 9.91 2.64
C TRP A 603 22.17 10.08 3.81
N GLU A 604 23.36 9.54 3.63
CA GLU A 604 24.47 9.59 4.57
C GLU A 604 25.77 9.79 3.79
N TYR A 605 26.66 10.61 4.32
CA TYR A 605 28.01 10.77 3.76
C TYR A 605 29.05 10.87 4.85
N LYS A 606 30.15 10.13 4.69
CA LYS A 606 31.31 10.18 5.58
C LYS A 606 32.44 10.95 4.91
N LEU A 607 32.84 12.07 5.51
CA LEU A 607 34.06 12.79 5.16
C LEU A 607 35.28 11.96 5.60
N ASN A 608 36.22 11.72 4.69
CA ASN A 608 37.33 10.79 4.85
C ASN A 608 38.70 11.51 4.87
N GLY A 609 38.85 12.50 5.75
CA GLY A 609 40.16 13.11 6.01
C GLY A 609 40.83 13.65 4.74
N ALA A 610 42.09 13.31 4.51
CA ALA A 610 42.85 13.79 3.37
C ALA A 610 42.23 13.41 2.01
N ASN A 611 41.52 12.29 1.90
CA ASN A 611 40.88 11.87 0.63
C ASN A 611 39.81 12.85 0.17
N ASP A 612 39.10 13.47 1.13
CA ASP A 612 38.07 14.48 0.88
C ASP A 612 38.61 15.90 1.12
N ASN A 613 39.92 16.09 1.00
CA ASN A 613 40.61 17.37 1.26
C ASN A 613 40.36 17.95 2.68
N CYS A 614 39.88 17.13 3.60
CA CYS A 614 39.55 17.48 4.99
C CYS A 614 40.74 17.19 5.90
N SER A 615 41.85 17.89 5.66
CA SER A 615 43.05 17.75 6.47
C SER A 615 43.83 19.05 6.59
N LEU A 616 44.50 19.23 7.72
CA LEU A 616 45.38 20.36 8.00
C LEU A 616 46.83 19.91 7.93
N ASN A 617 47.69 20.78 7.37
CA ASN A 617 49.13 20.62 7.54
C ASN A 617 49.59 21.47 8.72
N LEU A 618 50.24 20.85 9.70
CA LEU A 618 50.70 21.53 10.91
C LEU A 618 52.20 21.80 10.86
N TYR A 619 52.61 22.98 11.31
CA TYR A 619 54.02 23.32 11.53
C TYR A 619 54.38 23.18 13.01
N PRO A 620 55.64 22.83 13.33
CA PRO A 620 56.11 22.83 14.71
C PRO A 620 55.86 24.18 15.39
N LEU A 621 55.51 24.13 16.67
CA LEU A 621 55.33 25.30 17.52
C LEU A 621 56.56 26.21 17.41
N TYR A 622 56.35 27.51 17.17
CA TYR A 622 57.41 28.51 16.96
C TYR A 622 58.26 28.35 15.69
N SER A 623 57.73 27.80 14.60
CA SER A 623 58.49 27.69 13.34
C SER A 623 57.67 28.10 12.11
N THR A 624 58.14 29.10 11.34
CA THR A 624 57.49 29.52 10.10
C THR A 624 58.08 28.77 8.90
N PRO A 625 57.27 28.43 7.88
CA PRO A 625 57.80 27.84 6.65
C PRO A 625 58.79 28.80 5.98
N SER A 626 60.02 28.33 5.71
CA SER A 626 61.01 29.07 4.94
C SER A 626 60.61 29.12 3.45
N LYS A 627 61.19 30.06 2.69
CA LYS A 627 61.04 30.10 1.23
C LYS A 627 61.69 28.88 0.55
N ASP A 628 62.60 28.20 1.25
CA ASP A 628 63.22 26.97 0.78
C ASP A 628 62.31 25.76 1.09
N LYS A 629 62.03 24.94 0.07
CA LYS A 629 61.17 23.76 0.19
C LYS A 629 61.68 22.82 1.30
N GLY A 630 60.94 22.73 2.39
CA GLY A 630 61.13 21.73 3.44
C GLY A 630 61.89 22.19 4.70
N SER A 631 62.29 23.46 4.80
CA SER A 631 62.90 23.99 6.04
C SER A 631 61.93 24.92 6.79
N ASN A 632 61.88 24.77 8.12
CA ASN A 632 61.14 25.67 9.00
C ASN A 632 62.13 26.61 9.69
N LYS A 633 61.86 27.92 9.68
CA LYS A 633 62.63 28.92 10.44
C LYS A 633 62.01 29.06 11.82
N TYR A 634 62.74 28.71 12.87
CA TYR A 634 62.28 28.96 14.23
C TYR A 634 62.15 30.48 14.48
N VAL A 635 60.97 30.90 14.95
CA VAL A 635 60.67 32.27 15.37
C VAL A 635 60.74 32.30 16.89
N PHE A 636 61.95 32.50 17.40
CA PHE A 636 62.13 32.85 18.81
C PHE A 636 61.91 34.37 18.96
N ILE A 637 60.91 34.78 19.72
CA ILE A 637 60.81 36.16 20.20
C ILE A 637 61.59 36.21 21.52
N TYR A 638 62.87 36.52 21.45
CA TYR A 638 63.65 36.80 22.65
C TYR A 638 63.25 38.16 23.22
N ARG A 639 62.91 38.20 24.50
CA ARG A 639 62.86 39.44 25.28
C ARG A 639 64.31 39.89 25.54
N PRO A 640 64.73 41.10 25.16
CA PRO A 640 65.92 41.70 25.75
C PRO A 640 65.63 41.97 27.23
N ILE A 641 66.43 41.40 28.12
CA ILE A 641 66.46 41.79 29.52
C ILE A 641 67.62 42.76 29.65
N ASP A 642 67.34 44.01 29.99
CA ASP A 642 68.37 44.90 30.50
C ASP A 642 68.80 44.35 31.86
N ILE A 643 70.01 43.80 31.95
CA ILE A 643 70.49 43.20 33.21
C ILE A 643 70.75 44.24 34.31
N THR A 644 70.85 45.53 33.96
CA THR A 644 70.96 46.63 34.94
C THR A 644 69.59 47.11 35.42
N ASN A 645 68.52 46.79 34.70
CA ASN A 645 67.14 46.97 35.14
C ASN A 645 66.22 45.89 34.52
N PRO A 646 66.28 44.65 35.04
CA PRO A 646 65.61 43.51 34.43
C PRO A 646 64.09 43.60 34.50
N PHE A 647 63.55 44.55 35.27
CA PHE A 647 62.13 44.77 35.48
C PHE A 647 61.83 46.27 35.51
N PRO A 648 61.57 46.92 34.35
CA PRO A 648 61.12 48.30 34.35
C PRO A 648 59.85 48.40 35.19
N SER A 649 59.80 49.36 36.12
CA SER A 649 58.74 49.53 37.12
C SER A 649 57.35 49.36 36.52
N ARG A 650 56.74 48.22 36.81
CA ARG A 650 55.34 47.91 36.51
C ARG A 650 54.62 47.70 37.82
N ASN A 651 53.37 48.13 37.90
CA ASN A 651 52.52 47.71 38.99
C ASN A 651 52.33 46.18 38.90
N PRO A 652 52.49 45.44 40.01
CA PRO A 652 52.20 44.02 40.05
C PRO A 652 50.80 43.72 39.48
N GLY A 653 50.68 42.69 38.63
CA GLY A 653 49.40 42.27 38.04
C GLY A 653 49.04 42.90 36.67
N MET A 654 49.86 43.77 36.10
CA MET A 654 49.59 44.36 34.77
C MET A 654 50.03 43.42 33.62
N ASN A 655 49.09 43.07 32.72
CA ASN A 655 49.37 42.27 31.52
C ASN A 655 50.36 42.99 30.58
N TRP A 656 51.28 42.22 29.99
CA TRP A 656 52.30 42.73 29.07
C TRP A 656 51.72 43.40 27.82
N TYR A 657 50.64 42.83 27.27
CA TYR A 657 49.93 43.38 26.12
C TYR A 657 49.35 44.76 26.45
N ASP A 658 48.80 44.94 27.66
CA ASP A 658 48.22 46.19 28.12
C ASP A 658 49.28 47.24 28.46
N TRP A 659 50.43 46.82 28.99
CA TRP A 659 51.57 47.72 29.23
C TRP A 659 52.21 48.21 27.92
N TYR A 660 52.33 47.33 26.92
CA TYR A 660 52.87 47.64 25.60
C TYR A 660 51.94 48.55 24.78
N ASN A 661 50.62 48.38 24.92
CA ASN A 661 49.61 49.12 24.14
C ASN A 661 48.96 50.29 24.88
N ARG A 662 49.28 50.53 26.15
CA ARG A 662 48.80 51.72 26.88
C ARG A 662 49.28 52.99 26.17
N LYS A 663 48.39 54.00 26.09
CA LYS A 663 48.61 55.32 25.47
C LYS A 663 49.61 56.22 26.25
N ILE A 664 50.72 55.66 26.72
CA ILE A 664 51.88 56.42 27.17
C ILE A 664 52.92 56.28 26.03
N PRO A 665 53.26 57.36 25.30
CA PRO A 665 54.09 57.28 24.09
C PRO A 665 55.45 56.57 24.29
N ASN A 666 55.97 56.55 25.52
CA ASN A 666 57.34 56.12 25.79
C ASN A 666 57.56 54.60 25.92
N ASN A 667 56.54 53.73 26.00
CA ASN A 667 56.80 52.30 26.25
C ASN A 667 57.26 51.55 24.98
N LYS A 668 56.63 51.85 23.83
CA LYS A 668 57.06 51.30 22.53
C LYS A 668 58.42 51.86 22.13
N GLU A 669 58.64 53.16 22.37
CA GLU A 669 59.89 53.86 22.05
C GLU A 669 61.04 53.48 23.01
N ARG A 670 60.78 53.29 24.32
CA ARG A 670 61.76 52.71 25.26
C ARG A 670 62.18 51.31 24.84
N LEU A 671 61.22 50.50 24.39
CA LEU A 671 61.53 49.16 23.91
C LEU A 671 62.36 49.25 22.62
N ALA A 672 61.97 50.10 21.66
CA ALA A 672 62.73 50.35 20.44
C ALA A 672 64.18 50.80 20.73
N ASN A 673 64.36 51.76 21.64
CA ASN A 673 65.67 52.29 22.03
C ASN A 673 66.54 51.28 22.78
N SER A 674 65.95 50.29 23.45
CA SER A 674 66.71 49.17 24.05
C SER A 674 67.37 48.27 23.01
N TYR A 675 66.91 48.30 21.76
CA TYR A 675 67.55 47.61 20.63
C TYR A 675 68.61 48.46 19.92
N SER A 676 68.58 49.78 20.10
CA SER A 676 69.40 50.74 19.33
C SER A 676 70.77 51.04 19.94
N ASN A 677 71.00 50.70 21.21
CA ASN A 677 72.32 50.80 21.83
C ASN A 677 73.05 49.46 21.66
N ASP A 678 74.03 49.41 20.75
CA ASP A 678 74.85 48.26 20.32
C ASP A 678 75.58 47.47 21.43
N LYS A 679 74.85 46.94 22.43
CA LYS A 679 75.38 45.99 23.42
C LYS A 679 74.36 44.89 23.65
N LEU A 680 74.22 44.02 22.65
CA LEU A 680 73.71 42.68 22.85
C LEU A 680 74.69 41.91 23.77
N GLN A 681 74.48 42.00 25.08
CA GLN A 681 75.26 41.26 26.07
C GLN A 681 74.71 39.84 26.23
N TYR A 682 75.12 38.92 25.35
CA TYR A 682 74.74 37.51 25.44
C TYR A 682 75.62 36.68 26.40
N SER A 683 76.55 37.30 27.12
CA SER A 683 77.27 36.65 28.23
C SER A 683 77.66 37.65 29.31
N THR A 684 77.32 37.34 30.56
CA THR A 684 77.92 37.96 31.75
C THR A 684 78.41 36.87 32.69
N THR A 685 79.52 37.09 33.36
CA THR A 685 80.02 36.21 34.41
C THR A 685 79.26 36.55 35.68
N LEU A 686 78.51 35.60 36.24
CA LEU A 686 77.87 35.78 37.55
C LEU A 686 78.98 35.88 38.60
N ASP A 687 79.22 37.09 39.12
CA ASP A 687 80.11 37.29 40.24
C ASP A 687 79.39 37.04 41.58
N GLY A 688 80.17 36.98 42.67
CA GLY A 688 79.66 36.71 44.00
C GLY A 688 78.65 37.76 44.50
N LEU A 689 78.69 38.99 43.96
CA LEU A 689 77.77 40.08 44.28
C LEU A 689 76.41 39.90 43.59
N SER A 690 76.43 39.67 42.28
CA SER A 690 75.23 39.40 41.45
C SER A 690 74.47 38.17 41.94
N THR A 691 75.22 37.14 42.31
CA THR A 691 74.65 35.90 42.88
C THR A 691 74.03 36.14 44.25
N LYS A 692 74.60 37.05 45.05
CA LYS A 692 74.10 37.41 46.39
C LYS A 692 72.84 38.26 46.31
N GLU A 693 72.74 39.20 45.37
CA GLU A 693 71.54 40.00 45.14
C GLU A 693 70.35 39.16 44.67
N ILE A 694 70.59 38.22 43.75
CA ILE A 694 69.57 37.27 43.30
C ILE A 694 69.12 36.36 44.46
N LYS A 695 70.06 35.89 45.29
CA LYS A 695 69.75 35.12 46.52
C LYS A 695 68.99 35.96 47.55
N GLN A 696 69.30 37.25 47.67
CA GLN A 696 68.63 38.17 48.58
C GLN A 696 67.19 38.43 48.13
N TYR A 697 66.99 38.65 46.82
CA TYR A 697 65.67 38.83 46.22
C TYR A 697 64.79 37.58 46.38
N ASN A 698 65.36 36.39 46.18
CA ASN A 698 64.64 35.12 46.35
C ASN A 698 64.44 34.72 47.82
N LYS A 699 65.19 35.30 48.77
CA LYS A 699 64.98 35.04 50.21
C LYS A 699 63.70 35.66 50.76
N ASP A 700 63.17 36.70 50.10
CA ASP A 700 61.87 37.32 50.41
C ASP A 700 60.73 36.73 49.54
N GLU A 701 60.77 35.43 49.25
CA GLU A 701 59.78 34.68 48.47
C GLU A 701 58.34 34.92 48.95
N LEU A 702 58.14 35.03 50.27
CA LEU A 702 56.83 35.27 50.88
C LEU A 702 56.25 36.66 50.61
N LYS A 703 57.05 37.63 50.15
CA LYS A 703 56.62 39.01 49.83
C LYS A 703 56.56 39.31 48.34
N HIS A 704 57.35 38.59 47.54
CA HIS A 704 57.52 38.86 46.10
C HIS A 704 57.17 37.67 45.18
N GLY A 705 56.75 36.54 45.75
CA GLY A 705 56.24 35.37 45.03
C GLY A 705 57.32 34.41 44.51
N GLY A 706 58.59 34.81 44.49
CA GLY A 706 59.70 34.05 43.88
C GLY A 706 59.50 33.87 42.36
N TYR A 707 60.56 33.96 41.55
CA TYR A 707 60.44 33.77 40.09
C TYR A 707 61.09 32.48 39.57
N PHE A 708 61.86 31.80 40.41
CA PHE A 708 62.49 30.53 40.08
C PHE A 708 62.28 29.53 41.22
N ASP A 709 61.93 28.29 40.88
CA ASP A 709 61.92 27.17 41.83
C ASP A 709 63.37 26.79 42.17
N TRP A 710 64.02 27.63 42.99
CA TRP A 710 65.45 27.54 43.30
C TRP A 710 65.79 26.35 44.20
N LYS A 711 64.80 25.54 44.65
CA LYS A 711 65.07 24.36 45.49
C LYS A 711 65.91 23.27 44.81
N THR A 712 66.21 23.39 43.51
CA THR A 712 66.81 22.31 42.70
C THR A 712 68.27 22.53 42.28
N MET A 713 68.91 23.64 42.64
CA MET A 713 70.36 23.81 42.41
C MET A 713 71.17 23.25 43.59
N ASN A 714 71.45 21.96 43.57
CA ASN A 714 72.57 21.38 44.31
C ASN A 714 73.82 21.39 43.39
N GLY A 715 74.61 22.47 43.48
CA GLY A 715 75.83 22.65 42.68
C GLY A 715 75.62 23.34 41.32
N ASP A 716 76.65 23.31 40.48
CA ASP A 716 76.83 24.15 39.29
C ASP A 716 75.95 23.77 38.08
N LYS A 717 74.94 22.89 38.23
CA LYS A 717 74.10 22.41 37.12
C LYS A 717 72.62 22.30 37.50
N SER A 718 71.74 22.69 36.58
CA SER A 718 70.28 22.66 36.71
C SER A 718 69.69 21.36 36.16
N THR A 719 68.98 20.60 37.00
CA THR A 719 68.30 19.34 36.64
C THR A 719 67.07 19.53 35.76
N PHE A 720 66.54 20.76 35.66
CA PHE A 720 65.38 21.10 34.82
C PHE A 720 65.71 21.04 33.32
N ILE A 721 66.92 21.48 32.93
CA ILE A 721 67.33 21.50 31.52
C ILE A 721 67.58 20.08 31.01
N ASP A 722 68.19 19.21 31.81
CA ASP A 722 68.48 17.82 31.43
C ASP A 722 67.20 16.98 31.20
N LYS A 723 66.09 17.33 31.86
CA LYS A 723 64.82 16.58 31.73
C LYS A 723 64.06 16.88 30.44
N TYR A 724 64.24 18.07 29.86
CA TYR A 724 63.41 18.56 28.75
C TYR A 724 64.17 18.88 27.47
N PHE A 725 65.50 19.00 27.53
CA PHE A 725 66.34 19.26 26.37
C PHE A 725 67.40 18.16 26.24
N ASP A 726 67.04 17.15 25.46
CA ASP A 726 67.88 16.00 25.10
C ASP A 726 69.28 16.47 24.66
N THR A 727 70.29 16.16 25.46
CA THR A 727 71.64 16.74 25.38
C THR A 727 72.45 16.29 24.16
N ILE A 728 71.91 15.40 23.33
CA ILE A 728 72.62 14.81 22.18
C ILE A 728 72.64 15.73 20.94
N LYS A 729 71.82 16.79 20.86
CA LYS A 729 71.76 17.68 19.67
C LYS A 729 72.57 18.98 19.74
N ARG A 730 73.42 19.17 20.75
CA ARG A 730 74.24 20.40 20.87
C ARG A 730 75.55 20.41 20.07
N GLU A 731 76.01 19.28 19.55
CA GLU A 731 77.30 19.22 18.83
C GLU A 731 77.28 19.81 17.41
N ASN A 732 76.11 20.10 16.83
CA ASN A 732 75.99 20.59 15.44
C ASN A 732 75.78 22.11 15.30
N ILE A 733 75.88 22.91 16.37
CA ILE A 733 75.60 24.37 16.30
C ILE A 733 76.86 25.23 16.43
N ILE A 734 78.04 24.68 16.70
CA ILE A 734 79.29 25.45 16.68
C ILE A 734 80.41 24.65 16.00
N LYS A 735 80.62 24.90 14.71
CA LYS A 735 81.96 24.93 14.10
C LYS A 735 82.04 26.18 13.23
N GLU A 736 83.17 26.87 13.38
CA GLU A 736 83.53 28.20 12.86
C GLU A 736 83.20 28.43 11.39
#